data_AF-A0A5C5Y9F3-F1
#
_entry.id   AF-A0A5C5Y9F3-F1
#
_cell.length_a   1.000
_cell.length_b   1.000
_cell.length_c   1.000
_cell.angle_alpha   90.00
_cell.angle_beta   90.00
_cell.angle_gamma   90.00
#
_symmetry.space_group_name_H-M   'P 1'
#
loop_
_entity.id
_entity.type
_entity.pdbx_description
1 polymer ?
#
loop_
_entity_poly.entity_id
_entity_poly.type
_entity_poly.pdbx_seq_one_letter_code
_entity_poly.pdbx_strand_id
1 'polypeptide(L)'
;MAKERRLVLPERRNVSEFPSRRIADPKGAAVLLGIVLAFLPRVHAESIWIEGEQPESSDVRHHGWYDGVDADLLSGGDWLSHFGGQVATASYNVRVTKPATYTVWARINPTKSSLAIAWDDQAWQSIPTKNAKHVVNVAKDGAVDLRFVGWLRLGQRSLSKGTATLRFRFDSKNQNHGAIDAIFLTDEGLSPVGKGNPAEEGKLHHPGYFAWSPGTDPLREDSPIDLRRLNETVAGESGFVRRDGDRFVTGADEPIRFWAVQNGLGKDPAQYERRARRLAKYGVNLVRMGSGEFFRAWRQDPDQMRTLVDDLHLRIAALRKAGIYTYIDHLYWHTHHPIREADFPGFGEGENAIALMFFENQFQDAYRQFLIDFMHTPNRHTGLSMADDPAVAFLEIQNESSLLFYTFNPSRFPESERALVEQRFGDWLIAKYGDLASAQKSWQTSPRPNGNGLQDPRAGKPTPDQWGVGRVGLYSAGTLSGADWAVQQRNQRRATDQLQFMVESQQAFYQSMRQSLRSAGVKQMIVPSNWKTADPKVLDALERHTYTAGDVVCRNSYFGVDYAKDGQQKFYEIEVGDTYRDGSALKRPGLPSPLGTPLVKGYPFMVTENNWTRPNRYRVEWPLMIASYASLQGIDGWTFFAMEDVDWRHSMGVWDLSNPSILGQFPATALMFRRGDVRTATEPVVDESVALDDAYQMKGTSAVPLRGSDALWQARIGRLEGRQPKQADGQTDQPSVDPLAYFVGPVVQSLGDGPSTLRSASLSRYIDRDQQIVRSVTGQLSWNAGVGVMTVNTPRAQGAWGFLQDAGTIRLNDVAIDSRNAYGSVLVISLDGMPLAQSAKILVQTGTWDQPYGFETESVGEYQRITKLGGYPTNVREVDATVHFTRPWKQARVLDGNGDWQDRTVPVTEMKWGRSVQLPTDAIYTVVQ
;
A
#
# COMPACT_ATOMS: atom_id res chain seq x y z
N MET A 1 -30.65 5.03 65.57
CA MET A 1 -29.85 6.22 65.97
C MET A 1 -29.37 6.84 64.65
N ALA A 2 -29.97 7.95 64.19
CA ALA A 2 -29.74 9.34 64.61
C ALA A 2 -28.71 9.99 63.65
N LYS A 3 -29.10 10.85 62.67
CA LYS A 3 -29.71 12.21 62.74
C LYS A 3 -28.68 13.28 63.16
N GLU A 4 -28.69 14.53 62.67
CA GLU A 4 -29.45 15.27 61.63
C GLU A 4 -28.50 16.42 61.12
N ARG A 5 -28.73 17.33 60.15
CA ARG A 5 -29.88 18.00 59.51
C ARG A 5 -29.35 18.63 58.17
N ARG A 6 -30.01 19.39 57.26
CA ARG A 6 -31.29 20.12 57.04
C ARG A 6 -31.75 19.77 55.58
N LEU A 7 -33.01 19.84 55.11
CA LEU A 7 -34.04 20.91 55.01
C LEU A 7 -33.66 22.06 54.02
N VAL A 8 -34.53 22.55 53.11
CA VAL A 8 -36.02 22.54 53.02
C VAL A 8 -36.52 22.31 51.55
N LEU A 9 -37.75 21.79 51.36
CA LEU A 9 -38.52 21.71 50.08
C LEU A 9 -39.82 22.56 50.17
N PRO A 10 -40.41 23.02 49.06
CA PRO A 10 -41.51 22.30 48.39
C PRO A 10 -41.40 22.33 46.83
N GLU A 11 -41.94 21.43 46.00
CA GLU A 11 -43.34 20.97 45.80
C GLU A 11 -44.32 22.12 45.47
N ARG A 12 -45.21 22.12 44.46
CA ARG A 12 -45.67 21.25 43.33
C ARG A 12 -46.30 22.22 42.27
N ARG A 13 -46.81 21.89 41.06
CA ARG A 13 -47.22 20.64 40.37
C ARG A 13 -47.21 20.87 38.82
N ASN A 14 -47.65 19.86 38.06
CA ASN A 14 -47.84 19.83 36.59
C ASN A 14 -48.74 20.95 36.00
N VAL A 15 -48.51 21.32 34.73
CA VAL A 15 -49.36 21.00 33.54
C VAL A 15 -48.59 21.42 32.25
N SER A 16 -49.04 20.95 31.08
CA SER A 16 -48.40 21.03 29.77
C SER A 16 -48.79 22.24 28.89
N GLU A 17 -48.18 22.30 27.69
CA GLU A 17 -48.56 23.03 26.45
C GLU A 17 -47.87 24.38 26.11
N PHE A 18 -47.61 24.53 24.80
CA PHE A 18 -47.19 25.72 24.06
C PHE A 18 -48.41 26.68 23.85
N PRO A 19 -48.30 27.98 23.45
CA PRO A 19 -47.37 28.50 22.43
C PRO A 19 -46.90 29.99 22.58
N SER A 20 -46.48 30.57 21.45
CA SER A 20 -45.70 31.81 21.25
C SER A 20 -46.44 33.17 21.30
N ARG A 21 -45.68 34.26 21.52
CA ARG A 21 -45.71 35.62 20.88
C ARG A 21 -44.56 36.48 21.47
N ARG A 22 -43.67 37.16 20.70
CA ARG A 22 -43.78 38.31 19.76
C ARG A 22 -43.93 39.70 20.41
N ILE A 23 -42.99 40.61 20.12
CA ILE A 23 -43.03 42.11 20.02
C ILE A 23 -41.56 42.59 19.85
N ALA A 24 -41.16 43.60 19.06
CA ALA A 24 -41.74 44.28 17.88
C ALA A 24 -40.60 45.00 17.07
N ASP A 25 -40.90 45.51 15.87
CA ASP A 25 -39.99 46.21 14.93
C ASP A 25 -40.15 47.76 15.06
N PRO A 26 -39.12 48.59 14.76
CA PRO A 26 -39.14 49.30 13.47
C PRO A 26 -37.78 49.68 12.82
N LYS A 27 -37.64 49.34 11.52
CA LYS A 27 -36.98 50.12 10.43
C LYS A 27 -35.45 50.37 10.47
N GLY A 28 -34.75 50.01 9.38
CA GLY A 28 -33.48 50.66 9.03
C GLY A 28 -32.65 50.04 7.88
N ALA A 29 -32.76 50.61 6.67
CA ALA A 29 -31.88 50.40 5.50
C ALA A 29 -31.75 48.97 4.94
N ALA A 30 -31.18 48.86 3.73
CA ALA A 30 -31.01 47.59 3.02
C ALA A 30 -29.54 47.35 2.63
N VAL A 31 -29.06 46.13 2.82
CA VAL A 31 -27.97 45.55 2.02
C VAL A 31 -28.44 44.17 1.57
N LEU A 32 -28.90 44.09 0.33
CA LEU A 32 -29.31 42.84 -0.30
C LEU A 32 -28.04 42.15 -0.81
N LEU A 33 -27.29 41.49 0.09
CA LEU A 33 -26.08 40.75 -0.25
C LEU A 33 -26.44 39.44 -0.97
N GLY A 34 -26.93 39.58 -2.20
CA GLY A 34 -27.19 38.46 -3.08
C GLY A 34 -25.88 37.73 -3.38
N ILE A 35 -25.72 36.53 -2.82
CA ILE A 35 -24.63 35.63 -3.17
C ILE A 35 -24.88 35.15 -4.60
N VAL A 36 -24.43 35.93 -5.56
CA VAL A 36 -24.27 35.50 -6.95
C VAL A 36 -23.17 34.44 -6.92
N LEU A 37 -23.58 33.18 -6.85
CA LEU A 37 -22.74 32.04 -7.22
C LEU A 37 -22.39 32.18 -8.70
N ALA A 38 -21.36 32.98 -8.97
CA ALA A 38 -20.88 33.25 -10.29
C ALA A 38 -20.30 31.97 -10.88
N PHE A 39 -21.10 31.28 -11.69
CA PHE A 39 -20.62 30.35 -12.71
C PHE A 39 -19.82 31.14 -13.75
N LEU A 40 -18.61 31.57 -13.36
CA LEU A 40 -17.59 31.97 -14.29
C LEU A 40 -17.32 30.75 -15.20
N PRO A 41 -17.46 30.86 -16.52
CA PRO A 41 -17.10 29.77 -17.41
C PRO A 41 -15.64 29.42 -17.18
N ARG A 42 -15.32 28.12 -17.03
CA ARG A 42 -13.93 27.67 -16.87
C ARG A 42 -13.18 27.96 -18.18
N VAL A 43 -12.44 29.07 -18.19
CA VAL A 43 -11.54 29.44 -19.28
C VAL A 43 -10.56 28.29 -19.48
N HIS A 44 -10.47 27.79 -20.71
CA HIS A 44 -9.60 26.67 -21.06
C HIS A 44 -8.17 26.91 -20.60
N ALA A 45 -7.47 25.82 -20.28
CA ALA A 45 -6.14 25.89 -19.69
C ALA A 45 -5.05 26.24 -20.72
N GLU A 46 -3.94 26.80 -20.26
CA GLU A 46 -2.83 27.26 -21.09
C GLU A 46 -1.51 26.66 -20.58
N SER A 47 -0.79 26.05 -21.52
CA SER A 47 0.56 25.54 -21.33
C SER A 47 1.46 26.11 -22.43
N ILE A 48 2.60 26.69 -22.06
CA ILE A 48 3.54 27.42 -22.92
C ILE A 48 4.88 26.69 -22.91
N TRP A 49 5.41 26.41 -24.09
CA TRP A 49 6.70 25.76 -24.30
C TRP A 49 7.65 26.68 -25.06
N ILE A 50 8.91 26.74 -24.64
CA ILE A 50 9.97 27.54 -25.27
C ILE A 50 11.25 26.69 -25.26
N GLU A 51 11.85 26.48 -26.42
CA GLU A 51 13.11 25.75 -26.55
C GLU A 51 14.27 26.58 -25.98
N GLY A 52 15.23 25.92 -25.34
CA GLY A 52 16.32 26.58 -24.63
C GLY A 52 17.23 27.38 -25.54
N GLU A 53 17.61 26.81 -26.69
CA GLU A 53 18.49 27.37 -27.72
C GLU A 53 17.89 28.55 -28.50
N GLN A 54 16.65 28.97 -28.19
CA GLN A 54 15.91 30.02 -28.90
C GLN A 54 15.60 31.26 -28.01
N PRO A 55 16.61 31.94 -27.44
CA PRO A 55 16.40 33.20 -26.72
C PRO A 55 16.05 34.35 -27.69
N GLU A 56 15.29 35.32 -27.20
CA GLU A 56 15.05 36.61 -27.89
C GLU A 56 16.33 37.46 -27.88
N SER A 57 17.13 37.37 -26.81
CA SER A 57 18.49 37.93 -26.76
C SER A 57 19.35 37.23 -25.73
N SER A 58 20.65 37.13 -25.99
CA SER A 58 21.63 36.54 -25.07
C SER A 58 23.04 37.03 -25.34
N ASP A 59 23.85 37.20 -24.30
CA ASP A 59 25.29 37.50 -24.37
C ASP A 59 26.16 36.32 -23.90
N VAL A 60 25.58 35.11 -23.91
CA VAL A 60 26.27 33.85 -23.62
C VAL A 60 27.43 33.58 -24.58
N ARG A 61 28.30 32.67 -24.14
CA ARG A 61 29.48 32.23 -24.88
C ARG A 61 29.56 30.71 -24.86
N HIS A 62 29.44 30.13 -26.04
CA HIS A 62 29.67 28.72 -26.32
C HIS A 62 31.15 28.36 -26.20
N HIS A 63 31.42 27.09 -25.94
CA HIS A 63 32.74 26.49 -25.77
C HIS A 63 32.69 25.00 -26.14
N GLY A 64 33.31 24.60 -27.25
CA GLY A 64 33.06 23.31 -27.92
C GLY A 64 33.31 22.01 -27.14
N TRP A 65 33.91 22.05 -25.95
CA TRP A 65 33.85 20.90 -25.01
C TRP A 65 32.50 20.84 -24.26
N TYR A 66 32.00 21.97 -23.79
CA TYR A 66 30.74 22.05 -23.03
C TYR A 66 29.54 21.88 -23.96
N ASP A 67 29.59 22.41 -25.18
CA ASP A 67 28.66 22.07 -26.29
C ASP A 67 28.93 20.68 -26.91
N GLY A 68 29.84 19.90 -26.33
CA GLY A 68 30.12 18.51 -26.73
C GLY A 68 29.02 17.57 -26.26
N VAL A 69 27.78 17.80 -26.69
CA VAL A 69 26.56 17.14 -26.19
C VAL A 69 25.87 16.27 -27.22
N ASP A 70 25.05 15.33 -26.74
CA ASP A 70 24.21 14.45 -27.56
C ASP A 70 22.83 15.09 -27.80
N ALA A 71 22.58 15.44 -29.06
CA ALA A 71 21.33 16.05 -29.52
C ALA A 71 20.10 15.16 -29.26
N ASP A 72 20.25 13.84 -29.28
CA ASP A 72 19.12 12.91 -29.06
C ASP A 72 18.61 12.96 -27.60
N LEU A 73 19.40 13.53 -26.67
CA LEU A 73 19.03 13.72 -25.27
C LEU A 73 18.48 15.13 -24.96
N LEU A 74 18.56 16.07 -25.90
CA LEU A 74 18.10 17.46 -25.77
C LEU A 74 16.74 17.70 -26.42
N SER A 75 16.04 18.77 -26.04
CA SER A 75 14.67 19.08 -26.50
C SER A 75 14.64 19.45 -27.99
N GLY A 76 15.08 20.66 -28.35
CA GLY A 76 15.23 21.11 -29.74
C GLY A 76 16.39 20.46 -30.51
N GLY A 77 17.20 19.63 -29.84
CA GLY A 77 18.42 19.02 -30.39
C GLY A 77 19.71 19.80 -30.10
N ASP A 78 19.61 20.94 -29.42
CA ASP A 78 20.72 21.73 -28.88
C ASP A 78 20.30 22.35 -27.53
N TRP A 79 21.17 23.14 -26.91
CA TRP A 79 20.90 23.85 -25.65
C TRP A 79 21.59 25.22 -25.62
N LEU A 80 20.95 26.25 -25.02
CA LEU A 80 21.61 27.53 -24.81
C LEU A 80 22.62 27.42 -23.67
N SER A 81 23.87 27.33 -24.09
CA SER A 81 25.04 27.03 -23.31
C SER A 81 25.87 28.28 -23.01
N HIS A 82 26.42 28.34 -21.79
CA HIS A 82 27.48 29.27 -21.45
C HIS A 82 28.67 28.59 -20.77
N PHE A 83 29.88 28.98 -21.18
CA PHE A 83 31.13 28.73 -20.47
C PHE A 83 32.14 29.86 -20.79
N GLY A 84 32.40 30.79 -19.86
CA GLY A 84 33.34 31.88 -20.08
C GLY A 84 33.67 32.76 -18.86
N GLY A 85 34.70 33.60 -19.02
CA GLY A 85 35.27 34.41 -17.93
C GLY A 85 34.48 35.66 -17.51
N GLN A 86 33.20 35.80 -17.87
CA GLN A 86 32.30 36.90 -17.47
C GLN A 86 30.90 36.31 -17.20
N VAL A 87 30.10 36.98 -16.35
CA VAL A 87 28.67 36.65 -16.18
C VAL A 87 27.93 36.92 -17.48
N ALA A 88 27.01 36.03 -17.85
CA ALA A 88 26.16 36.18 -19.04
C ALA A 88 24.67 36.09 -18.68
N THR A 89 23.82 36.42 -19.64
CA THR A 89 22.36 36.44 -19.55
C THR A 89 21.69 35.92 -20.82
N ALA A 90 20.42 35.51 -20.67
CA ALA A 90 19.52 35.17 -21.77
C ALA A 90 18.10 35.66 -21.45
N SER A 91 17.34 36.09 -22.45
CA SER A 91 15.97 36.60 -22.30
C SER A 91 15.03 35.90 -23.26
N TYR A 92 13.85 35.51 -22.77
CA TYR A 92 12.82 34.78 -23.51
C TYR A 92 11.48 35.51 -23.43
N ASN A 93 10.81 35.66 -24.58
CA ASN A 93 9.49 36.30 -24.68
C ASN A 93 8.37 35.29 -24.39
N VAL A 94 7.85 35.31 -23.16
CA VAL A 94 6.75 34.45 -22.72
C VAL A 94 5.43 35.06 -23.17
N ARG A 95 4.86 34.52 -24.25
CA ARG A 95 3.57 34.95 -24.80
C ARG A 95 2.43 34.24 -24.08
N VAL A 96 1.58 35.02 -23.41
CA VAL A 96 0.51 34.54 -22.52
C VAL A 96 -0.84 34.95 -23.11
N THR A 97 -1.68 33.99 -23.51
CA THR A 97 -3.00 34.28 -24.07
C THR A 97 -4.10 34.45 -23.01
N LYS A 98 -3.86 33.94 -21.80
CA LYS A 98 -4.81 33.89 -20.66
C LYS A 98 -4.20 34.48 -19.37
N PRO A 99 -4.92 35.32 -18.61
CA PRO A 99 -4.49 35.72 -17.27
C PRO A 99 -4.66 34.54 -16.28
N ALA A 100 -3.56 34.04 -15.72
CA ALA A 100 -3.57 32.91 -14.76
C ALA A 100 -2.29 32.88 -13.89
N THR A 101 -2.24 31.95 -12.93
CA THR A 101 -1.03 31.65 -12.15
C THR A 101 -0.38 30.37 -12.66
N TYR A 102 0.68 30.54 -13.43
CA TYR A 102 1.43 29.45 -14.05
C TYR A 102 2.42 28.85 -13.06
N THR A 103 2.56 27.53 -13.05
CA THR A 103 3.76 26.89 -12.50
C THR A 103 4.85 26.96 -13.55
N VAL A 104 6.03 27.46 -13.15
CA VAL A 104 7.18 27.68 -14.04
C VAL A 104 8.20 26.58 -13.82
N TRP A 105 8.64 25.96 -14.90
CA TRP A 105 9.67 24.92 -14.96
C TRP A 105 10.72 25.29 -16.01
N ALA A 106 11.95 24.80 -15.83
CA ALA A 106 12.94 24.77 -16.90
C ALA A 106 13.83 23.52 -16.79
N ARG A 107 14.20 22.95 -17.94
CA ARG A 107 15.22 21.90 -18.07
C ARG A 107 16.54 22.61 -18.29
N ILE A 108 17.37 22.61 -17.24
CA ILE A 108 18.59 23.41 -17.16
C ILE A 108 19.71 22.58 -16.54
N ASN A 109 20.95 23.06 -16.67
CA ASN A 109 22.10 22.42 -16.05
C ASN A 109 22.06 22.50 -14.51
N PRO A 110 22.05 21.37 -13.76
CA PRO A 110 22.03 21.38 -12.30
C PRO A 110 23.42 21.13 -11.66
N THR A 111 24.40 20.71 -12.46
CA THR A 111 25.64 20.09 -11.96
C THR A 111 26.73 21.12 -11.70
N LYS A 112 26.84 21.55 -10.43
CA LYS A 112 27.82 22.56 -9.94
C LYS A 112 27.59 23.98 -10.48
N SER A 113 26.42 24.23 -11.06
CA SER A 113 25.98 25.53 -11.58
C SER A 113 25.39 26.44 -10.49
N SER A 114 25.56 27.75 -10.68
CA SER A 114 24.77 28.82 -10.12
C SER A 114 24.01 29.49 -11.26
N LEU A 115 22.69 29.57 -11.12
CA LEU A 115 21.80 30.22 -12.07
C LEU A 115 20.84 31.12 -11.30
N ALA A 116 20.37 32.19 -11.94
CA ALA A 116 19.31 33.05 -11.42
C ALA A 116 18.31 33.43 -12.51
N ILE A 117 17.06 33.71 -12.11
CA ILE A 117 16.00 34.23 -12.98
C ILE A 117 15.53 35.62 -12.56
N ALA A 118 15.00 36.38 -13.51
CA ALA A 118 14.25 37.60 -13.27
C ALA A 118 13.05 37.66 -14.22
N TRP A 119 11.94 38.20 -13.76
CA TRP A 119 10.77 38.47 -14.58
C TRP A 119 10.67 39.96 -14.86
N ASP A 120 10.56 40.34 -16.13
CA ASP A 120 10.50 41.73 -16.56
C ASP A 120 11.70 42.48 -15.94
N ASP A 121 11.54 43.69 -15.39
CA ASP A 121 12.63 44.40 -14.68
C ASP A 121 12.74 44.09 -13.17
N GLN A 122 12.24 42.95 -12.72
CA GLN A 122 12.31 42.55 -11.31
C GLN A 122 13.71 42.03 -10.90
N ALA A 123 13.94 41.97 -9.59
CA ALA A 123 15.20 41.53 -9.01
C ALA A 123 15.48 40.04 -9.28
N TRP A 124 16.77 39.71 -9.42
CA TRP A 124 17.25 38.35 -9.66
C TRP A 124 17.01 37.42 -8.46
N GLN A 125 16.45 36.24 -8.72
CA GLN A 125 16.20 35.15 -7.77
C GLN A 125 17.06 33.93 -8.15
N SER A 126 17.87 33.41 -7.22
CA SER A 126 18.72 32.24 -7.50
C SER A 126 17.91 30.94 -7.58
N ILE A 127 18.25 30.07 -8.53
CA ILE A 127 17.60 28.77 -8.75
C ILE A 127 18.26 27.70 -7.87
N PRO A 128 17.53 27.01 -6.97
CA PRO A 128 18.09 25.93 -6.15
C PRO A 128 18.27 24.63 -6.97
N THR A 129 19.48 24.37 -7.46
CA THR A 129 19.76 23.26 -8.38
C THR A 129 19.70 21.86 -7.77
N LYS A 130 19.74 21.74 -6.44
CA LYS A 130 19.81 20.44 -5.71
C LYS A 130 18.64 19.49 -5.94
N ASN A 131 17.47 20.00 -6.31
CA ASN A 131 16.22 19.21 -6.40
C ASN A 131 15.79 18.96 -7.86
N ALA A 132 16.75 18.93 -8.79
CA ALA A 132 16.48 18.68 -10.20
C ALA A 132 15.90 17.27 -10.43
N LYS A 133 14.81 17.19 -11.18
CA LYS A 133 14.11 15.96 -11.56
C LYS A 133 14.63 15.47 -12.92
N HIS A 134 14.67 14.14 -13.10
CA HIS A 134 15.02 13.50 -14.38
C HIS A 134 16.36 14.02 -14.93
N VAL A 135 17.40 13.96 -14.09
CA VAL A 135 18.75 14.43 -14.43
C VAL A 135 19.41 13.43 -15.39
N VAL A 136 19.79 13.91 -16.57
CA VAL A 136 20.37 13.12 -17.67
C VAL A 136 21.79 13.61 -17.94
N ASN A 137 22.75 12.69 -18.10
CA ASN A 137 24.06 13.01 -18.67
C ASN A 137 23.88 13.24 -20.17
N VAL A 138 24.25 14.42 -20.67
CA VAL A 138 24.15 14.79 -22.09
C VAL A 138 25.51 14.84 -22.78
N ALA A 139 26.60 14.44 -22.11
CA ALA A 139 27.93 14.37 -22.70
C ALA A 139 27.99 13.38 -23.89
N LYS A 140 28.38 13.86 -25.07
CA LYS A 140 28.47 13.05 -26.31
C LYS A 140 29.50 11.91 -26.26
N ASP A 141 30.45 12.03 -25.35
CA ASP A 141 31.50 11.03 -25.06
C ASP A 141 31.14 10.15 -23.84
N GLY A 142 29.96 10.33 -23.26
CA GLY A 142 29.51 9.63 -22.04
C GLY A 142 30.19 10.07 -20.75
N ALA A 143 31.06 11.09 -20.77
CA ALA A 143 31.82 11.50 -19.59
C ALA A 143 30.92 12.07 -18.48
N VAL A 144 31.22 11.71 -17.23
CA VAL A 144 30.48 12.18 -16.05
C VAL A 144 31.11 13.49 -15.55
N ASP A 145 30.80 14.61 -16.21
CA ASP A 145 31.38 15.93 -15.90
C ASP A 145 30.35 17.02 -15.53
N LEU A 146 30.33 18.16 -16.22
CA LEU A 146 29.35 19.24 -16.05
C LEU A 146 28.17 19.13 -17.02
N ARG A 147 28.29 18.33 -18.09
CA ARG A 147 27.28 18.19 -19.18
C ARG A 147 26.07 17.36 -18.76
N PHE A 148 25.22 17.96 -17.93
CA PHE A 148 23.95 17.38 -17.46
C PHE A 148 22.78 18.35 -17.65
N VAL A 149 21.57 17.84 -17.83
CA VAL A 149 20.32 18.62 -17.76
C VAL A 149 19.32 17.97 -16.81
N GLY A 150 18.45 18.76 -16.18
CA GLY A 150 17.33 18.26 -15.38
C GLY A 150 16.25 19.31 -15.16
N TRP A 151 15.02 18.84 -14.92
CA TRP A 151 13.85 19.69 -14.69
C TRP A 151 13.86 20.30 -13.30
N LEU A 152 13.88 21.63 -13.22
CA LEU A 152 13.77 22.39 -11.99
C LEU A 152 12.47 23.20 -11.97
N ARG A 153 11.74 23.13 -10.85
CA ARG A 153 10.55 23.96 -10.61
C ARG A 153 11.02 25.32 -10.14
N LEU A 154 10.82 26.34 -10.99
CA LEU A 154 11.26 27.70 -10.73
C LEU A 154 10.27 28.49 -9.84
N GLY A 155 9.04 27.99 -9.70
CA GLY A 155 8.05 28.50 -8.75
C GLY A 155 6.65 28.60 -9.35
N GLN A 156 5.89 29.59 -8.90
CA GLN A 156 4.63 30.01 -9.52
C GLN A 156 4.66 31.51 -9.83
N ARG A 157 4.06 31.90 -10.95
CA ARG A 157 4.02 33.28 -11.44
C ARG A 157 2.61 33.60 -11.95
N SER A 158 1.96 34.57 -11.33
CA SER A 158 0.77 35.20 -11.91
C SER A 158 1.20 36.05 -13.11
N LEU A 159 0.63 35.75 -14.29
CA LEU A 159 0.88 36.48 -15.54
C LEU A 159 -0.43 37.04 -16.08
N SER A 160 -0.36 38.24 -16.64
CA SER A 160 -1.45 38.84 -17.41
C SER A 160 -1.36 38.41 -18.88
N LYS A 161 -2.49 38.46 -19.59
CA LYS A 161 -2.50 38.31 -21.05
C LYS A 161 -1.61 39.36 -21.70
N GLY A 162 -0.68 38.94 -22.56
CA GLY A 162 0.32 39.81 -23.20
C GLY A 162 1.63 39.06 -23.45
N THR A 163 2.74 39.79 -23.42
CA THR A 163 4.10 39.22 -23.37
C THR A 163 4.74 39.63 -22.05
N ALA A 164 5.39 38.69 -21.37
CA ALA A 164 6.27 38.93 -20.22
C ALA A 164 7.67 38.42 -20.54
N THR A 165 8.71 39.04 -19.99
CA THR A 165 10.10 38.67 -20.30
C THR A 165 10.68 37.82 -19.18
N LEU A 166 10.98 36.55 -19.46
CA LEU A 166 11.74 35.71 -18.53
C LEU A 166 13.23 35.84 -18.86
N ARG A 167 14.02 36.34 -17.90
CA ARG A 167 15.47 36.49 -18.00
C ARG A 167 16.17 35.44 -17.15
N PHE A 168 17.26 34.89 -17.65
CA PHE A 168 18.21 34.04 -16.93
C PHE A 168 19.57 34.74 -16.81
N ARG A 169 20.32 34.41 -15.76
CA ARG A 169 21.71 34.82 -15.51
C ARG A 169 22.55 33.62 -15.14
N PHE A 170 23.76 33.57 -15.69
CA PHE A 170 24.74 32.50 -15.54
C PHE A 170 25.94 33.04 -14.73
N ASP A 171 26.13 32.56 -13.50
CA ASP A 171 27.12 33.13 -12.54
C ASP A 171 27.87 32.06 -11.71
N SER A 172 27.99 30.85 -12.25
CA SER A 172 28.72 29.74 -11.63
C SER A 172 30.20 30.04 -11.37
N LYS A 173 30.70 29.64 -10.20
CA LYS A 173 32.12 29.85 -9.80
C LYS A 173 33.15 29.30 -10.80
N ASN A 174 32.82 28.25 -11.54
CA ASN A 174 33.65 27.75 -12.63
C ASN A 174 33.16 28.37 -13.95
N GLN A 175 33.92 29.33 -14.51
CA GLN A 175 33.69 29.92 -15.84
C GLN A 175 32.24 30.33 -16.13
N ASN A 176 31.52 30.84 -15.11
CA ASN A 176 30.12 31.28 -15.17
C ASN A 176 29.15 30.24 -15.79
N HIS A 177 29.54 28.97 -15.85
CA HIS A 177 28.90 27.99 -16.72
C HIS A 177 27.43 27.70 -16.42
N GLY A 178 26.71 27.22 -17.41
CA GLY A 178 25.39 26.65 -17.25
C GLY A 178 24.70 26.54 -18.59
N ALA A 179 23.54 25.89 -18.64
CA ALA A 179 22.80 25.75 -19.88
C ALA A 179 21.29 25.65 -19.65
N ILE A 180 20.52 25.99 -20.68
CA ILE A 180 19.06 25.92 -20.75
C ILE A 180 18.68 25.10 -21.98
N ASP A 181 17.92 24.03 -21.79
CA ASP A 181 17.47 23.10 -22.83
C ASP A 181 15.97 23.28 -23.16
N ALA A 182 15.12 23.57 -22.16
CA ALA A 182 13.71 23.91 -22.38
C ALA A 182 13.13 24.73 -21.22
N ILE A 183 12.07 25.50 -21.48
CA ILE A 183 11.28 26.24 -20.50
C ILE A 183 9.80 25.88 -20.69
N PHE A 184 9.12 25.57 -19.59
CA PHE A 184 7.71 25.16 -19.59
C PHE A 184 6.91 25.92 -18.54
N LEU A 185 5.79 26.51 -18.96
CA LEU A 185 4.81 27.13 -18.08
C LEU A 185 3.46 26.43 -18.25
N THR A 186 2.71 26.25 -17.17
CA THR A 186 1.38 25.62 -17.24
C THR A 186 0.49 26.07 -16.09
N ASP A 187 -0.78 26.39 -16.38
CA ASP A 187 -1.81 26.62 -15.35
C ASP A 187 -2.67 25.36 -15.05
N GLU A 188 -2.48 24.29 -15.83
CA GLU A 188 -3.01 22.93 -15.57
C GLU A 188 -2.27 22.23 -14.41
N GLY A 189 -1.08 22.73 -14.07
CA GLY A 189 -0.19 22.08 -13.12
C GLY A 189 0.40 20.76 -13.66
N LEU A 190 0.54 20.60 -14.97
CA LEU A 190 1.36 19.52 -15.55
C LEU A 190 2.78 19.58 -14.96
N SER A 191 3.38 18.40 -14.74
CA SER A 191 4.78 18.28 -14.33
C SER A 191 5.58 17.68 -15.48
N PRO A 192 6.70 18.30 -15.89
CA PRO A 192 7.45 17.83 -17.03
C PRO A 192 8.21 16.53 -16.72
N VAL A 193 8.26 15.66 -17.74
CA VAL A 193 8.89 14.34 -17.73
C VAL A 193 9.62 14.19 -19.05
N GLY A 194 10.80 13.55 -19.05
CA GLY A 194 11.55 13.34 -20.29
C GLY A 194 12.15 14.63 -20.83
N LYS A 195 12.08 14.82 -22.16
CA LYS A 195 12.70 15.95 -22.87
C LYS A 195 11.72 16.86 -23.60
N GLY A 196 10.61 16.35 -24.14
CA GLY A 196 9.68 17.14 -24.95
C GLY A 196 8.56 17.81 -24.17
N ASN A 197 7.68 18.49 -24.91
CA ASN A 197 6.59 19.30 -24.34
C ASN A 197 5.52 18.42 -23.65
N PRO A 198 5.32 18.52 -22.32
CA PRO A 198 4.37 17.68 -21.59
C PRO A 198 2.91 17.85 -22.02
N ALA A 199 2.54 19.00 -22.59
CA ALA A 199 1.19 19.27 -23.09
C ALA A 199 0.91 18.62 -24.46
N GLU A 200 1.95 18.19 -25.19
CA GLU A 200 1.80 17.38 -26.42
C GLU A 200 2.13 15.91 -26.17
N GLU A 201 3.24 15.60 -25.47
CA GLU A 201 3.55 14.24 -25.03
C GLU A 201 2.39 13.66 -24.19
N GLY A 202 1.78 14.46 -23.32
CA GLY A 202 0.65 14.06 -22.46
C GLY A 202 -0.61 13.61 -23.19
N LYS A 203 -0.67 13.75 -24.52
CA LYS A 203 -1.76 13.28 -25.40
C LYS A 203 -1.43 11.94 -26.08
N LEU A 204 -0.19 11.46 -26.03
CA LEU A 204 0.27 10.29 -26.79
C LEU A 204 -0.34 8.98 -26.29
N HIS A 205 -0.91 8.21 -27.21
CA HIS A 205 -1.53 6.92 -26.89
C HIS A 205 -1.44 5.91 -28.05
N HIS A 206 -1.43 4.63 -27.68
CA HIS A 206 -1.57 3.51 -28.63
C HIS A 206 -3.04 3.33 -29.07
N PRO A 207 -3.32 2.75 -30.25
CA PRO A 207 -4.69 2.49 -30.70
C PRO A 207 -5.52 1.66 -29.72
N GLY A 208 -6.70 2.17 -29.35
CA GLY A 208 -7.57 1.56 -28.35
C GLY A 208 -7.17 1.86 -26.89
N TYR A 209 -6.29 2.84 -26.67
CA TYR A 209 -5.97 3.42 -25.37
C TYR A 209 -6.21 4.93 -25.42
N PHE A 210 -6.42 5.55 -24.27
CA PHE A 210 -6.37 7.00 -24.10
C PHE A 210 -5.22 7.40 -23.17
N ALA A 211 -4.76 8.65 -23.29
CA ALA A 211 -3.67 9.16 -22.49
C ALA A 211 -4.16 9.65 -21.11
N TRP A 212 -3.57 9.12 -20.05
CA TRP A 212 -3.76 9.53 -18.66
C TRP A 212 -2.63 10.48 -18.25
N SER A 213 -2.84 11.77 -18.53
CA SER A 213 -2.03 12.87 -17.98
C SER A 213 -2.89 13.97 -17.31
N PRO A 214 -3.66 13.64 -16.25
CA PRO A 214 -4.21 14.68 -15.37
C PRO A 214 -3.08 15.44 -14.66
N GLY A 215 -3.15 16.78 -14.69
CA GLY A 215 -2.22 17.66 -13.99
C GLY A 215 -2.28 17.55 -12.46
N THR A 216 -1.51 18.41 -11.78
CA THR A 216 -1.45 18.47 -10.30
C THR A 216 -2.84 18.66 -9.70
N ASP A 217 -3.33 17.65 -8.97
CA ASP A 217 -4.64 17.69 -8.30
C ASP A 217 -4.80 19.00 -7.48
N PRO A 218 -5.79 19.85 -7.81
CA PRO A 218 -6.02 21.13 -7.16
C PRO A 218 -6.81 21.03 -5.84
N LEU A 219 -7.19 19.80 -5.43
CA LEU A 219 -7.79 19.49 -4.12
C LEU A 219 -9.07 20.27 -3.81
N ARG A 220 -9.94 20.44 -4.81
CA ARG A 220 -11.22 21.14 -4.67
C ARG A 220 -12.19 20.39 -3.77
N GLU A 221 -12.80 21.11 -2.83
CA GLU A 221 -13.81 20.55 -1.90
C GLU A 221 -15.17 20.27 -2.58
N ASP A 222 -15.41 20.80 -3.79
CA ASP A 222 -16.60 20.51 -4.61
C ASP A 222 -16.43 19.25 -5.50
N SER A 223 -15.26 18.61 -5.43
CA SER A 223 -14.92 17.38 -6.16
C SER A 223 -15.81 16.21 -5.73
N PRO A 224 -16.56 15.56 -6.64
CA PRO A 224 -17.43 14.44 -6.29
C PRO A 224 -16.73 13.24 -5.66
N ILE A 225 -15.42 13.09 -5.87
CA ILE A 225 -14.61 12.01 -5.28
C ILE A 225 -14.02 12.36 -3.90
N ASP A 226 -14.21 13.58 -3.37
CA ASP A 226 -13.52 13.98 -2.13
C ASP A 226 -14.08 13.27 -0.88
N LEU A 227 -13.31 12.29 -0.42
CA LEU A 227 -13.59 11.48 0.75
C LEU A 227 -12.95 12.02 2.04
N ARG A 228 -12.33 13.22 2.05
CA ARG A 228 -11.75 13.81 3.28
C ARG A 228 -12.76 13.89 4.42
N ARG A 229 -14.05 14.04 4.12
CA ARG A 229 -15.18 14.02 5.07
C ARG A 229 -15.44 12.67 5.77
N LEU A 230 -14.77 11.60 5.36
CA LEU A 230 -14.79 10.30 6.06
C LEU A 230 -13.71 10.20 7.16
N ASN A 231 -12.82 11.18 7.25
CA ASN A 231 -11.79 11.25 8.27
C ASN A 231 -12.18 12.29 9.33
N GLU A 232 -11.76 12.08 10.57
CA GLU A 232 -11.84 13.07 11.65
C GLU A 232 -11.22 14.43 11.23
N THR A 233 -11.61 15.53 11.86
CA THR A 233 -11.10 16.88 11.54
C THR A 233 -9.58 16.97 11.78
N VAL A 234 -9.08 16.33 12.84
CA VAL A 234 -7.70 15.84 12.94
C VAL A 234 -7.68 14.39 13.42
N ALA A 235 -6.68 13.61 13.02
CA ALA A 235 -6.60 12.20 13.39
C ALA A 235 -6.46 12.03 14.91
N GLY A 236 -7.28 11.15 15.49
CA GLY A 236 -7.31 10.90 16.92
C GLY A 236 -7.98 12.01 17.74
N GLU A 237 -8.78 12.91 17.13
CA GLU A 237 -9.49 13.96 17.89
C GLU A 237 -10.50 13.40 18.89
N SER A 238 -11.05 12.21 18.63
CA SER A 238 -11.84 11.45 19.59
C SER A 238 -11.02 10.75 20.68
N GLY A 239 -9.70 10.62 20.49
CA GLY A 239 -8.79 9.84 21.34
C GLY A 239 -8.15 8.66 20.59
N PHE A 240 -7.39 7.82 21.32
CA PHE A 240 -6.63 6.70 20.74
C PHE A 240 -7.54 5.65 20.10
N VAL A 241 -7.10 5.11 18.96
CA VAL A 241 -7.65 3.89 18.35
C VAL A 241 -7.50 2.73 19.33
N ARG A 242 -8.57 1.95 19.48
CA ARG A 242 -8.65 0.81 20.40
C ARG A 242 -9.23 -0.40 19.68
N ARG A 243 -9.02 -1.57 20.27
CA ARG A 243 -9.68 -2.83 19.89
C ARG A 243 -10.93 -3.01 20.72
N ASP A 244 -12.00 -3.47 20.08
CA ASP A 244 -13.19 -4.03 20.71
C ASP A 244 -13.45 -5.41 20.11
N GLY A 245 -13.31 -6.49 20.89
CA GLY A 245 -13.38 -7.86 20.36
C GLY A 245 -12.38 -8.12 19.22
N ASP A 246 -12.91 -8.35 18.02
CA ASP A 246 -12.22 -8.59 16.74
C ASP A 246 -12.26 -7.39 15.77
N ARG A 247 -12.70 -6.21 16.21
CA ARG A 247 -12.77 -4.97 15.40
C ARG A 247 -11.97 -3.82 16.01
N PHE A 248 -11.75 -2.77 15.22
CA PHE A 248 -11.22 -1.50 15.72
C PHE A 248 -12.32 -0.49 16.01
N VAL A 249 -12.10 0.36 17.02
CA VAL A 249 -12.92 1.54 17.34
C VAL A 249 -12.05 2.79 17.52
N THR A 250 -12.63 3.96 17.26
CA THR A 250 -12.02 5.27 17.54
C THR A 250 -11.99 5.55 19.04
N GLY A 251 -11.43 6.71 19.43
CA GLY A 251 -11.50 7.17 20.82
C GLY A 251 -12.93 7.43 21.32
N ALA A 252 -13.91 7.60 20.42
CA ALA A 252 -15.34 7.77 20.71
C ALA A 252 -16.16 6.45 20.62
N ASP A 253 -15.51 5.29 20.62
CA ASP A 253 -16.12 3.96 20.49
C ASP A 253 -16.84 3.69 19.14
N GLU A 254 -16.63 4.54 18.14
CA GLU A 254 -17.18 4.33 16.79
C GLU A 254 -16.33 3.30 16.01
N PRO A 255 -16.92 2.27 15.36
CA PRO A 255 -16.17 1.30 14.57
C PRO A 255 -15.41 1.94 13.41
N ILE A 256 -14.12 1.65 13.28
CA ILE A 256 -13.23 2.21 12.25
C ILE A 256 -12.61 1.10 11.38
N ARG A 257 -12.60 1.33 10.06
CA ARG A 257 -11.83 0.53 9.11
C ARG A 257 -10.73 1.36 8.47
N PHE A 258 -9.56 0.77 8.27
CA PHE A 258 -8.36 1.41 7.75
C PHE A 258 -8.11 1.03 6.28
N TRP A 259 -8.39 1.98 5.38
CA TRP A 259 -7.92 1.95 4.01
C TRP A 259 -6.57 2.68 3.97
N ALA A 260 -5.49 1.92 3.83
CA ALA A 260 -4.14 2.39 4.16
C ALA A 260 -3.16 2.32 2.98
N VAL A 261 -2.11 3.14 3.01
CA VAL A 261 -0.96 3.02 2.10
C VAL A 261 0.35 3.04 2.88
N GLN A 262 1.44 2.50 2.32
CA GLN A 262 2.77 2.72 2.89
C GLN A 262 3.42 3.99 2.32
N ASN A 263 4.11 4.75 3.17
CA ASN A 263 4.89 5.98 2.93
C ASN A 263 4.10 7.22 2.45
N GLY A 264 3.39 7.14 1.33
CA GLY A 264 2.39 8.11 0.83
C GLY A 264 2.85 9.52 0.40
N LEU A 265 3.87 10.10 1.04
CA LEU A 265 4.14 11.56 0.98
C LEU A 265 5.39 11.95 0.16
N GLY A 266 6.25 11.00 -0.21
CA GLY A 266 7.52 11.29 -0.90
C GLY A 266 8.60 11.90 -0.01
N LYS A 267 9.55 12.60 -0.66
CA LYS A 267 10.80 13.12 -0.06
C LYS A 267 10.90 14.65 -0.08
N ASP A 268 9.79 15.35 -0.33
CA ASP A 268 9.72 16.82 -0.33
C ASP A 268 8.81 17.31 0.83
N PRO A 269 9.39 17.79 1.95
CA PRO A 269 8.64 18.31 3.09
C PRO A 269 7.64 19.41 2.73
N ALA A 270 7.93 20.24 1.71
CA ALA A 270 7.04 21.30 1.27
C ALA A 270 5.76 20.78 0.59
N GLN A 271 5.66 19.47 0.31
CA GLN A 271 4.47 18.83 -0.25
C GLN A 271 3.69 17.96 0.76
N TYR A 272 4.20 17.70 1.97
CA TYR A 272 3.57 16.73 2.88
C TYR A 272 2.11 17.07 3.22
N GLU A 273 1.77 18.34 3.52
CA GLU A 273 0.37 18.72 3.78
C GLU A 273 -0.53 18.52 2.55
N ARG A 274 -0.08 18.96 1.36
CA ARG A 274 -0.82 18.79 0.10
C ARG A 274 -1.08 17.31 -0.16
N ARG A 275 -0.06 16.47 0.04
CA ARG A 275 -0.10 15.03 -0.22
C ARG A 275 -0.94 14.28 0.79
N ALA A 276 -0.89 14.65 2.07
CA ALA A 276 -1.82 14.14 3.08
C ALA A 276 -3.28 14.52 2.74
N ARG A 277 -3.55 15.77 2.35
CA ARG A 277 -4.89 16.19 1.89
C ARG A 277 -5.34 15.45 0.62
N ARG A 278 -4.42 15.12 -0.29
CA ARG A 278 -4.67 14.27 -1.46
C ARG A 278 -5.01 12.83 -1.06
N LEU A 279 -4.21 12.18 -0.20
CA LEU A 279 -4.51 10.84 0.32
C LEU A 279 -5.92 10.77 0.93
N ALA A 280 -6.30 11.78 1.72
CA ALA A 280 -7.64 11.88 2.30
C ALA A 280 -8.75 12.11 1.25
N LYS A 281 -8.49 12.87 0.17
CA LYS A 281 -9.40 13.00 -0.98
C LYS A 281 -9.74 11.61 -1.56
N TYR A 282 -8.74 10.74 -1.70
CA TYR A 282 -8.89 9.37 -2.19
C TYR A 282 -9.27 8.36 -1.07
N GLY A 283 -9.73 8.83 0.10
CA GLY A 283 -10.36 8.01 1.15
C GLY A 283 -9.41 7.32 2.13
N VAL A 284 -8.10 7.50 1.98
CA VAL A 284 -7.08 6.95 2.88
C VAL A 284 -7.23 7.56 4.28
N ASN A 285 -7.16 6.72 5.31
CA ASN A 285 -7.23 7.14 6.71
C ASN A 285 -6.13 6.54 7.60
N LEU A 286 -5.19 5.79 7.04
CA LEU A 286 -3.97 5.33 7.72
C LEU A 286 -2.78 5.37 6.75
N VAL A 287 -1.61 5.80 7.20
CA VAL A 287 -0.35 5.60 6.47
C VAL A 287 0.63 4.83 7.33
N ARG A 288 1.21 3.77 6.77
CA ARG A 288 2.30 2.99 7.36
C ARG A 288 3.64 3.63 6.99
N MET A 289 4.43 4.00 7.99
CA MET A 289 5.68 4.75 7.84
C MET A 289 6.88 3.89 8.21
N GLY A 290 7.84 3.77 7.29
CA GLY A 290 9.06 3.01 7.50
C GLY A 290 10.07 3.73 8.40
N SER A 291 10.57 3.06 9.44
CA SER A 291 11.55 3.62 10.39
C SER A 291 12.88 2.85 10.47
N GLY A 292 13.27 2.11 9.43
CA GLY A 292 14.43 1.19 9.45
C GLY A 292 15.74 1.78 9.99
N GLU A 293 16.15 2.98 9.58
CA GLU A 293 17.45 3.55 10.02
C GLU A 293 17.47 4.09 11.46
N PHE A 294 16.32 4.19 12.13
CA PHE A 294 16.20 4.94 13.39
C PHE A 294 16.93 4.28 14.57
N PHE A 295 16.94 2.95 14.67
CA PHE A 295 17.66 2.25 15.76
C PHE A 295 19.18 2.44 15.65
N ARG A 296 19.72 2.37 14.43
CA ARG A 296 21.14 2.62 14.13
C ARG A 296 21.50 4.07 14.46
N ALA A 297 20.69 5.03 14.01
CA ALA A 297 20.89 6.44 14.31
C ALA A 297 20.85 6.74 15.82
N TRP A 298 19.85 6.23 16.55
CA TRP A 298 19.76 6.38 18.02
C TRP A 298 20.99 5.85 18.76
N ARG A 299 21.58 4.73 18.31
CA ARG A 299 22.80 4.17 18.90
C ARG A 299 24.07 4.99 18.60
N GLN A 300 24.17 5.60 17.41
CA GLN A 300 25.47 5.97 16.81
C GLN A 300 25.58 7.43 16.35
N ASP A 301 24.49 8.00 15.84
CA ASP A 301 24.46 9.35 15.25
C ASP A 301 23.22 10.11 15.75
N PRO A 302 23.34 10.80 16.90
CA PRO A 302 22.27 11.63 17.44
C PRO A 302 21.81 12.75 16.50
N ASP A 303 22.64 13.18 15.54
CA ASP A 303 22.36 14.28 14.63
C ASP A 303 21.53 13.79 13.43
N GLN A 304 21.87 12.63 12.89
CA GLN A 304 21.01 11.86 11.98
C GLN A 304 19.68 11.50 12.66
N MET A 305 19.70 11.03 13.91
CA MET A 305 18.48 10.67 14.65
C MET A 305 17.54 11.86 14.81
N ARG A 306 18.05 13.03 15.23
CA ARG A 306 17.24 14.26 15.31
C ARG A 306 16.66 14.67 13.94
N THR A 307 17.41 14.45 12.85
CA THR A 307 16.97 14.75 11.48
C THR A 307 15.86 13.79 11.00
N LEU A 308 16.03 12.49 11.23
CA LEU A 308 15.05 11.45 10.86
C LEU A 308 13.74 11.60 11.65
N VAL A 309 13.84 11.85 12.96
CA VAL A 309 12.68 12.09 13.83
C VAL A 309 11.96 13.38 13.45
N ASP A 310 12.64 14.46 13.09
CA ASP A 310 11.98 15.71 12.67
C ASP A 310 11.19 15.56 11.36
N ASP A 311 11.71 14.82 10.37
CA ASP A 311 10.98 14.53 9.13
C ASP A 311 9.75 13.64 9.41
N LEU A 312 9.89 12.60 10.23
CA LEU A 312 8.75 11.77 10.66
C LEU A 312 7.70 12.58 11.44
N HIS A 313 8.13 13.42 12.36
CA HIS A 313 7.25 14.29 13.15
C HIS A 313 6.49 15.31 12.28
N LEU A 314 7.13 15.84 11.23
CA LEU A 314 6.49 16.70 10.24
C LEU A 314 5.51 15.93 9.34
N ARG A 315 5.83 14.69 8.95
CA ARG A 315 4.88 13.79 8.27
C ARG A 315 3.65 13.51 9.14
N ILE A 316 3.84 13.17 10.41
CA ILE A 316 2.76 12.92 11.37
C ILE A 316 1.87 14.16 11.50
N ALA A 317 2.44 15.36 11.62
CA ALA A 317 1.65 16.60 11.66
C ALA A 317 0.80 16.82 10.40
N ALA A 318 1.35 16.56 9.21
CA ALA A 318 0.63 16.66 7.95
C ALA A 318 -0.50 15.62 7.82
N LEU A 319 -0.24 14.35 8.19
CA LEU A 319 -1.25 13.28 8.20
C LEU A 319 -2.38 13.58 9.20
N ARG A 320 -2.00 13.98 10.42
CA ARG A 320 -2.92 14.39 11.49
C ARG A 320 -3.87 15.48 11.03
N LYS A 321 -3.38 16.52 10.37
CA LYS A 321 -4.17 17.61 9.75
C LYS A 321 -5.14 17.12 8.67
N ALA A 322 -4.78 16.07 7.94
CA ALA A 322 -5.63 15.41 6.94
C ALA A 322 -6.60 14.37 7.54
N GLY A 323 -6.63 14.19 8.87
CA GLY A 323 -7.45 13.17 9.52
C GLY A 323 -6.96 11.74 9.26
N ILE A 324 -5.69 11.59 8.86
CA ILE A 324 -5.05 10.31 8.55
C ILE A 324 -4.22 9.89 9.76
N TYR A 325 -4.49 8.69 10.27
CA TYR A 325 -3.69 8.07 11.33
C TYR A 325 -2.31 7.62 10.81
N THR A 326 -1.36 7.45 11.72
CA THR A 326 -0.04 6.88 11.44
C THR A 326 0.08 5.49 12.07
N TYR A 327 0.59 4.54 11.28
CA TYR A 327 1.16 3.28 11.74
C TYR A 327 2.68 3.42 11.62
N ILE A 328 3.45 3.17 12.67
CA ILE A 328 4.92 3.14 12.59
C ILE A 328 5.39 1.70 12.47
N ASP A 329 6.10 1.39 11.38
CA ASP A 329 6.76 0.10 11.18
C ASP A 329 8.25 0.16 11.57
N HIS A 330 8.75 -0.93 12.12
CA HIS A 330 10.10 -1.02 12.68
C HIS A 330 10.84 -2.27 12.17
N LEU A 331 11.99 -2.03 11.54
CA LEU A 331 13.19 -2.87 11.54
C LEU A 331 13.07 -4.30 10.97
N TYR A 332 13.84 -4.56 9.91
CA TYR A 332 14.03 -5.88 9.31
C TYR A 332 15.32 -6.54 9.85
N TRP A 333 15.26 -7.10 11.06
CA TRP A 333 16.44 -7.64 11.75
C TRP A 333 17.23 -8.69 10.95
N HIS A 334 16.51 -9.49 10.17
CA HIS A 334 17.06 -10.62 9.42
C HIS A 334 17.65 -10.25 8.04
N THR A 335 17.48 -9.01 7.55
CA THR A 335 17.88 -8.58 6.18
C THR A 335 18.59 -7.24 6.10
N HIS A 336 18.25 -6.23 6.92
CA HIS A 336 18.73 -4.85 6.75
C HIS A 336 19.43 -4.24 7.99
N HIS A 337 19.45 -4.96 9.11
CA HIS A 337 20.15 -4.55 10.33
C HIS A 337 21.22 -5.58 10.74
N PRO A 338 22.34 -5.65 10.01
CA PRO A 338 23.51 -6.38 10.48
C PRO A 338 23.99 -5.78 11.80
N ILE A 339 24.23 -6.64 12.78
CA ILE A 339 24.90 -6.31 14.03
C ILE A 339 26.38 -6.06 13.74
N ARG A 340 26.98 -5.19 14.56
CA ARG A 340 28.42 -4.94 14.57
C ARG A 340 28.92 -5.11 16.00
N GLU A 341 30.18 -5.53 16.13
CA GLU A 341 30.86 -5.71 17.42
C GLU A 341 30.82 -4.44 18.29
N ALA A 342 30.82 -3.25 17.67
CA ALA A 342 30.70 -1.97 18.36
C ALA A 342 29.29 -1.66 18.92
N ASP A 343 28.24 -2.33 18.42
CA ASP A 343 26.85 -2.14 18.85
C ASP A 343 26.42 -3.19 19.89
N PHE A 344 26.89 -4.44 19.70
CA PHE A 344 26.70 -5.59 20.60
C PHE A 344 27.92 -6.55 20.52
N PRO A 345 28.90 -6.41 21.44
CA PRO A 345 30.11 -7.23 21.43
C PRO A 345 29.83 -8.73 21.55
N GLY A 346 30.65 -9.54 20.87
CA GLY A 346 30.59 -10.99 20.81
C GLY A 346 29.58 -11.54 19.81
N PHE A 347 28.68 -10.74 19.23
CA PHE A 347 27.57 -11.22 18.39
C PHE A 347 27.77 -11.05 16.89
N GLY A 348 28.87 -10.44 16.45
CA GLY A 348 29.33 -10.47 15.06
C GLY A 348 29.60 -9.10 14.43
N GLU A 349 30.45 -9.08 13.41
CA GLU A 349 30.76 -7.90 12.62
C GLU A 349 30.19 -8.05 11.20
N GLY A 350 28.98 -7.51 10.98
CA GLY A 350 28.32 -7.50 9.67
C GLY A 350 27.24 -8.57 9.46
N GLU A 351 26.91 -9.36 10.49
CA GLU A 351 25.94 -10.47 10.41
C GLU A 351 24.52 -10.05 10.84
N ASN A 352 23.49 -10.56 10.17
CA ASN A 352 22.10 -10.20 10.43
C ASN A 352 21.53 -10.91 11.68
N ALA A 353 20.75 -10.18 12.48
CA ALA A 353 20.13 -10.71 13.70
C ALA A 353 18.90 -11.58 13.37
N ILE A 354 19.06 -12.91 13.39
CA ILE A 354 17.97 -13.84 13.04
C ILE A 354 17.13 -14.21 14.27
N ALA A 355 17.80 -14.53 15.37
CA ALA A 355 17.21 -15.06 16.59
C ALA A 355 17.54 -14.20 17.82
N LEU A 356 18.63 -13.41 17.83
CA LEU A 356 19.10 -12.62 18.98
C LEU A 356 18.01 -11.77 19.65
N MET A 357 17.11 -11.15 18.87
CA MET A 357 15.98 -10.37 19.40
C MET A 357 15.10 -11.16 20.38
N PHE A 358 14.98 -12.48 20.22
CA PHE A 358 14.13 -13.31 21.07
C PHE A 358 14.86 -13.87 22.30
N PHE A 359 16.19 -13.83 22.35
CA PHE A 359 16.99 -14.60 23.32
C PHE A 359 18.07 -13.83 24.11
N GLU A 360 18.55 -12.68 23.60
CA GLU A 360 19.56 -11.87 24.29
C GLU A 360 18.94 -10.69 25.03
N ASN A 361 19.01 -10.72 26.36
CA ASN A 361 18.39 -9.72 27.23
C ASN A 361 18.97 -8.31 27.00
N GLN A 362 20.29 -8.17 26.81
CA GLN A 362 20.91 -6.86 26.60
C GLN A 362 20.48 -6.22 25.27
N PHE A 363 20.24 -7.05 24.25
CA PHE A 363 19.72 -6.61 22.95
C PHE A 363 18.27 -6.16 23.06
N GLN A 364 17.44 -6.95 23.75
CA GLN A 364 16.05 -6.60 24.04
C GLN A 364 15.94 -5.32 24.89
N ASP A 365 16.76 -5.15 25.94
CA ASP A 365 16.73 -3.98 26.81
C ASP A 365 17.14 -2.70 26.07
N ALA A 366 18.17 -2.78 25.23
CA ALA A 366 18.53 -1.68 24.33
C ALA A 366 17.39 -1.35 23.35
N TYR A 367 16.66 -2.34 22.85
CA TYR A 367 15.54 -2.12 21.93
C TYR A 367 14.27 -1.60 22.63
N ARG A 368 13.96 -2.08 23.84
CA ARG A 368 12.93 -1.53 24.73
C ARG A 368 13.20 -0.04 24.97
N GLN A 369 14.44 0.31 25.35
CA GLN A 369 14.81 1.71 25.60
C GLN A 369 14.71 2.57 24.34
N PHE A 370 15.18 2.09 23.19
CA PHE A 370 15.02 2.78 21.91
C PHE A 370 13.55 3.12 21.61
N LEU A 371 12.64 2.14 21.68
CA LEU A 371 11.22 2.39 21.38
C LEU A 371 10.57 3.35 22.39
N ILE A 372 10.98 3.30 23.66
CA ILE A 372 10.52 4.22 24.70
C ILE A 372 11.02 5.65 24.40
N ASP A 373 12.32 5.84 24.20
CA ASP A 373 12.93 7.15 23.87
C ASP A 373 12.33 7.75 22.60
N PHE A 374 12.19 6.92 21.56
CA PHE A 374 11.62 7.31 20.28
C PHE A 374 10.16 7.77 20.42
N MET A 375 9.30 6.98 21.08
CA MET A 375 7.89 7.34 21.28
C MET A 375 7.71 8.56 22.21
N HIS A 376 8.63 8.78 23.15
CA HIS A 376 8.61 9.95 24.04
C HIS A 376 9.33 11.19 23.51
N THR A 377 9.99 11.11 22.34
CA THR A 377 10.66 12.28 21.76
C THR A 377 9.62 13.36 21.39
N PRO A 378 9.75 14.62 21.85
CA PRO A 378 8.74 15.65 21.61
C PRO A 378 8.58 16.04 20.13
N ASN A 379 7.35 16.01 19.61
CA ASN A 379 7.02 16.50 18.28
C ASN A 379 6.79 18.02 18.31
N ARG A 380 7.76 18.79 17.81
CA ARG A 380 7.66 20.27 17.71
C ARG A 380 6.60 20.79 16.74
N HIS A 381 6.05 19.93 15.88
CA HIS A 381 5.03 20.28 14.87
C HIS A 381 3.60 19.97 15.34
N THR A 382 3.40 19.09 16.34
CA THR A 382 2.08 18.83 16.96
C THR A 382 1.98 19.25 18.44
N GLY A 383 3.12 19.41 19.14
CA GLY A 383 3.19 19.73 20.57
C GLY A 383 3.05 18.52 21.50
N LEU A 384 3.01 17.30 20.96
CA LEU A 384 2.80 16.05 21.70
C LEU A 384 4.01 15.11 21.56
N SER A 385 4.17 14.13 22.44
CA SER A 385 5.01 12.95 22.16
C SER A 385 4.24 12.00 21.22
N MET A 386 4.91 11.05 20.55
CA MET A 386 4.16 10.00 19.82
C MET A 386 3.41 9.05 20.76
N ALA A 387 3.86 8.88 22.02
CA ALA A 387 3.13 8.16 23.06
C ALA A 387 1.85 8.88 23.54
N ASP A 388 1.75 10.19 23.33
CA ASP A 388 0.62 11.04 23.70
C ASP A 388 -0.23 11.54 22.52
N ASP A 389 0.24 11.43 21.27
CA ASP A 389 -0.53 11.82 20.08
C ASP A 389 -1.40 10.65 19.57
N PRO A 390 -2.74 10.70 19.74
CA PRO A 390 -3.64 9.65 19.24
C PRO A 390 -3.70 9.57 17.71
N ALA A 391 -3.11 10.54 16.99
CA ALA A 391 -2.89 10.43 15.55
C ALA A 391 -1.94 9.28 15.19
N VAL A 392 -1.05 8.87 16.09
CA VAL A 392 -0.30 7.62 15.96
C VAL A 392 -1.16 6.51 16.55
N ALA A 393 -1.66 5.62 15.70
CA ALA A 393 -2.59 4.56 16.07
C ALA A 393 -1.89 3.23 16.40
N PHE A 394 -0.82 2.90 15.65
CA PHE A 394 -0.15 1.59 15.71
C PHE A 394 1.36 1.73 15.86
N LEU A 395 1.96 0.80 16.61
CA LEU A 395 3.41 0.65 16.78
C LEU A 395 3.77 -0.83 16.59
N GLU A 396 4.61 -1.13 15.60
CA GLU A 396 5.07 -2.50 15.32
C GLU A 396 6.36 -2.83 16.09
N ILE A 397 6.45 -4.02 16.69
CA ILE A 397 7.64 -4.48 17.44
C ILE A 397 8.74 -4.94 16.48
N GLN A 398 8.42 -5.62 15.38
CA GLN A 398 9.40 -5.92 14.33
C GLN A 398 8.73 -6.28 13.00
N ASN A 399 9.34 -5.90 11.88
CA ASN A 399 8.83 -6.19 10.55
C ASN A 399 9.38 -7.52 10.00
N GLU A 400 8.51 -8.33 9.39
CA GLU A 400 8.82 -9.55 8.63
C GLU A 400 9.79 -10.55 9.33
N SER A 401 9.81 -10.59 10.67
CA SER A 401 10.84 -11.32 11.44
C SER A 401 10.20 -12.33 12.41
N SER A 402 10.61 -13.59 12.29
CA SER A 402 9.98 -14.75 12.95
C SER A 402 10.96 -15.92 13.10
N LEU A 403 10.90 -16.63 14.24
CA LEU A 403 11.61 -17.89 14.45
C LEU A 403 11.06 -19.03 13.59
N LEU A 404 9.83 -18.91 13.07
CA LEU A 404 9.13 -19.92 12.28
C LEU A 404 9.30 -19.74 10.75
N PHE A 405 10.14 -18.80 10.30
CA PHE A 405 10.45 -18.56 8.89
C PHE A 405 11.78 -19.20 8.44
N TYR A 406 11.97 -19.39 7.13
CA TYR A 406 13.14 -20.07 6.54
C TYR A 406 14.51 -19.44 6.86
N THR A 407 14.54 -18.20 7.34
CA THR A 407 15.76 -17.54 7.83
C THR A 407 16.29 -18.21 9.09
N PHE A 408 15.43 -18.81 9.92
CA PHE A 408 15.86 -19.58 11.09
C PHE A 408 16.55 -20.88 10.67
N ASN A 409 17.85 -20.78 10.44
CA ASN A 409 18.74 -21.85 10.04
C ASN A 409 20.01 -21.84 10.92
N PRO A 410 20.00 -22.51 12.08
CA PRO A 410 21.11 -22.51 13.05
C PRO A 410 22.46 -23.05 12.52
N SER A 411 22.50 -23.66 11.33
CA SER A 411 23.77 -24.00 10.66
C SER A 411 24.47 -22.82 9.97
N ARG A 412 23.82 -21.65 9.92
CA ARG A 412 24.34 -20.40 9.32
C ARG A 412 24.47 -19.25 10.33
N PHE A 413 24.06 -19.42 11.58
CA PHE A 413 24.18 -18.39 12.60
C PHE A 413 25.65 -18.20 13.04
N PRO A 414 26.05 -17.00 13.48
CA PRO A 414 27.27 -16.80 14.25
C PRO A 414 27.34 -17.78 15.44
N GLU A 415 28.54 -18.23 15.81
CA GLU A 415 28.70 -19.24 16.88
C GLU A 415 28.17 -18.76 18.23
N SER A 416 28.22 -17.46 18.51
CA SER A 416 27.67 -16.84 19.74
C SER A 416 26.15 -16.82 19.77
N GLU A 417 25.49 -16.37 18.69
CA GLU A 417 24.02 -16.48 18.55
C GLU A 417 23.59 -17.96 18.66
N ARG A 418 24.27 -18.86 17.94
CA ARG A 418 24.01 -20.30 18.02
C ARG A 418 24.15 -20.82 19.45
N ALA A 419 25.27 -20.52 20.12
CA ALA A 419 25.54 -20.98 21.48
C ALA A 419 24.49 -20.50 22.48
N LEU A 420 24.03 -19.25 22.35
CA LEU A 420 22.97 -18.69 23.17
C LEU A 420 21.64 -19.44 22.99
N VAL A 421 21.18 -19.65 21.75
CA VAL A 421 19.89 -20.33 21.52
C VAL A 421 19.97 -21.82 21.89
N GLU A 422 21.09 -22.49 21.63
CA GLU A 422 21.33 -23.87 22.06
C GLU A 422 21.36 -24.00 23.59
N GLN A 423 21.90 -23.01 24.31
CA GLN A 423 21.87 -22.98 25.77
C GLN A 423 20.45 -22.72 26.28
N ARG A 424 19.72 -21.74 25.71
CA ARG A 424 18.34 -21.43 26.10
C ARG A 424 17.39 -22.61 25.88
N PHE A 425 17.58 -23.40 24.83
CA PHE A 425 16.84 -24.64 24.63
C PHE A 425 17.21 -25.69 25.69
N GLY A 426 18.48 -25.79 26.06
CA GLY A 426 18.93 -26.62 27.19
C GLY A 426 18.30 -26.21 28.53
N ASP A 427 18.32 -24.91 28.87
CA ASP A 427 17.69 -24.33 30.06
C ASP A 427 16.20 -24.70 30.13
N TRP A 428 15.48 -24.54 29.00
CA TRP A 428 14.06 -24.87 28.87
C TRP A 428 13.78 -26.37 29.03
N LEU A 429 14.64 -27.24 28.47
CA LEU A 429 14.52 -28.69 28.64
C LEU A 429 14.78 -29.14 30.08
N ILE A 430 15.68 -28.48 30.81
CA ILE A 430 15.87 -28.69 32.25
C ILE A 430 14.60 -28.29 33.01
N ALA A 431 13.99 -27.14 32.67
CA ALA A 431 12.73 -26.72 33.30
C ALA A 431 11.56 -27.69 33.02
N LYS A 432 11.48 -28.27 31.81
CA LYS A 432 10.41 -29.20 31.41
C LYS A 432 10.60 -30.64 31.90
N TYR A 433 11.84 -31.14 31.96
CA TYR A 433 12.16 -32.55 32.26
C TYR A 433 12.92 -32.77 33.57
N GLY A 434 13.24 -31.71 34.32
CA GLY A 434 14.07 -31.76 35.53
C GLY A 434 15.58 -31.83 35.24
N ASP A 435 15.98 -32.57 34.20
CA ASP A 435 17.37 -32.67 33.74
C ASP A 435 17.49 -33.06 32.25
N LEU A 436 18.66 -32.81 31.67
CA LEU A 436 18.93 -33.07 30.24
C LEU A 436 19.01 -34.57 29.88
N ALA A 437 19.38 -35.46 30.80
CA ALA A 437 19.39 -36.89 30.54
C ALA A 437 17.95 -37.44 30.50
N SER A 438 17.05 -36.91 31.32
CA SER A 438 15.60 -37.16 31.27
C SER A 438 14.98 -36.65 29.98
N ALA A 439 15.34 -35.44 29.52
CA ALA A 439 14.96 -34.93 28.20
C ALA A 439 15.46 -35.85 27.06
N GLN A 440 16.76 -36.16 27.05
CA GLN A 440 17.38 -37.06 26.06
C GLN A 440 16.72 -38.44 26.06
N LYS A 441 16.42 -39.00 27.23
CA LYS A 441 15.71 -40.28 27.40
C LYS A 441 14.28 -40.24 26.88
N SER A 442 13.57 -39.11 27.05
CA SER A 442 12.22 -38.94 26.48
C SER A 442 12.23 -39.02 24.94
N TRP A 443 13.34 -38.66 24.31
CA TRP A 443 13.53 -38.70 22.85
C TRP A 443 14.05 -40.05 22.31
N GLN A 444 14.57 -40.95 23.14
CA GLN A 444 15.28 -42.18 22.70
C GLN A 444 14.43 -43.18 21.89
N THR A 445 13.13 -42.92 21.68
CA THR A 445 12.27 -43.69 20.77
C THR A 445 12.57 -43.50 19.28
N SER A 446 13.46 -42.57 18.89
CA SER A 446 13.88 -42.41 17.48
C SER A 446 15.31 -41.83 17.37
N PRO A 447 16.23 -42.43 16.60
CA PRO A 447 17.56 -41.87 16.40
C PRO A 447 17.49 -40.56 15.60
N ARG A 448 18.30 -39.57 15.98
CA ARG A 448 18.56 -38.37 15.17
C ARG A 448 19.39 -38.80 13.95
N PRO A 449 19.00 -38.49 12.70
CA PRO A 449 19.81 -38.88 11.55
C PRO A 449 21.16 -38.17 11.57
N ASN A 450 22.21 -38.91 11.27
CA ASN A 450 23.54 -38.34 11.09
C ASN A 450 23.51 -37.39 9.87
N GLY A 451 24.08 -36.18 10.00
CA GLY A 451 23.91 -35.03 9.09
C GLY A 451 24.51 -35.15 7.67
N ASN A 452 24.62 -36.37 7.15
CA ASN A 452 25.12 -36.72 5.82
C ASN A 452 23.98 -37.09 4.84
N GLY A 453 22.74 -37.26 5.31
CA GLY A 453 21.58 -37.64 4.49
C GLY A 453 20.71 -36.49 3.95
N LEU A 454 21.02 -35.24 4.32
CA LEU A 454 20.24 -34.05 3.94
C LEU A 454 20.55 -33.65 2.49
N GLN A 455 19.60 -33.88 1.58
CA GLN A 455 19.75 -33.58 0.15
C GLN A 455 19.16 -32.22 -0.27
N ASP A 456 18.26 -31.62 0.51
CA ASP A 456 17.69 -30.30 0.23
C ASP A 456 18.54 -29.18 0.87
N PRO A 457 19.10 -28.23 0.08
CA PRO A 457 19.89 -27.12 0.62
C PRO A 457 19.09 -26.14 1.50
N ARG A 458 17.75 -26.19 1.46
CA ARG A 458 16.84 -25.41 2.34
C ARG A 458 16.72 -26.00 3.74
N ALA A 459 17.04 -27.28 3.92
CA ALA A 459 16.90 -27.97 5.20
C ALA A 459 17.85 -27.44 6.28
N GLY A 460 19.07 -27.02 5.89
CA GLY A 460 20.16 -26.75 6.84
C GLY A 460 20.64 -28.02 7.56
N LYS A 461 21.83 -27.97 8.18
CA LYS A 461 22.31 -29.11 8.99
C LYS A 461 21.88 -28.93 10.46
N PRO A 462 21.22 -29.92 11.08
CA PRO A 462 20.92 -29.84 12.51
C PRO A 462 22.22 -29.72 13.32
N THR A 463 22.29 -28.77 14.25
CA THR A 463 23.55 -28.44 14.95
C THR A 463 23.88 -29.48 16.03
N PRO A 464 25.17 -29.73 16.34
CA PRO A 464 25.57 -30.82 17.24
C PRO A 464 25.13 -30.57 18.69
N ASP A 465 24.87 -31.66 19.42
CA ASP A 465 24.55 -31.60 20.85
C ASP A 465 25.82 -31.54 21.69
N GLN A 466 25.87 -30.65 22.67
CA GLN A 466 27.02 -30.45 23.56
C GLN A 466 26.59 -30.59 25.04
N TRP A 467 25.93 -31.71 25.35
CA TRP A 467 25.31 -32.04 26.64
C TRP A 467 26.14 -31.70 27.88
N GLY A 468 27.46 -31.90 27.83
CA GLY A 468 28.39 -31.63 28.94
C GLY A 468 28.56 -30.14 29.31
N VAL A 469 28.05 -29.22 28.48
CA VAL A 469 28.03 -27.77 28.74
C VAL A 469 26.62 -27.18 28.59
N GLY A 470 25.57 -27.99 28.71
CA GLY A 470 24.17 -27.53 28.69
C GLY A 470 23.57 -27.24 27.30
N ARG A 471 24.39 -26.88 26.31
CA ARG A 471 23.96 -26.58 24.93
C ARG A 471 23.35 -27.79 24.22
N VAL A 472 22.09 -27.65 23.79
CA VAL A 472 21.35 -28.65 23.01
C VAL A 472 21.11 -28.12 21.59
N GLY A 473 21.49 -28.91 20.58
CA GLY A 473 21.45 -28.47 19.19
C GLY A 473 20.05 -28.24 18.62
N LEU A 474 19.97 -27.61 17.46
CA LEU A 474 18.72 -27.13 16.87
C LEU A 474 18.49 -27.67 15.45
N TYR A 475 17.23 -27.79 15.07
CA TYR A 475 16.73 -27.91 13.71
C TYR A 475 16.45 -26.52 13.12
N SER A 476 16.45 -26.39 11.78
CA SER A 476 15.90 -25.21 11.09
C SER A 476 14.38 -25.21 11.12
N ALA A 477 13.75 -24.06 10.84
CA ALA A 477 12.30 -23.98 10.64
C ALA A 477 11.81 -24.85 9.47
N GLY A 478 12.64 -25.06 8.43
CA GLY A 478 12.33 -25.98 7.33
C GLY A 478 12.17 -27.43 7.79
N THR A 479 12.99 -27.87 8.75
CA THR A 479 12.91 -29.22 9.34
C THR A 479 11.77 -29.35 10.37
N LEU A 480 11.09 -28.25 10.72
CA LEU A 480 9.84 -28.24 11.50
C LEU A 480 8.56 -28.21 10.62
N SER A 481 8.70 -28.33 9.28
CA SER A 481 7.56 -28.39 8.33
C SER A 481 6.80 -29.72 8.34
N GLY A 482 5.65 -29.80 7.67
CA GLY A 482 4.91 -31.04 7.43
C GLY A 482 5.51 -31.96 6.36
N ALA A 483 6.57 -31.54 5.66
CA ALA A 483 7.10 -32.25 4.49
C ALA A 483 7.72 -33.62 4.85
N ASP A 484 7.49 -34.63 4.00
CA ASP A 484 7.95 -36.01 4.22
C ASP A 484 9.45 -36.11 4.53
N TRP A 485 10.31 -35.39 3.79
CA TRP A 485 11.74 -35.37 4.04
C TRP A 485 12.08 -34.84 5.44
N ALA A 486 11.32 -33.86 5.97
CA ALA A 486 11.55 -33.28 7.29
C ALA A 486 11.06 -34.23 8.39
N VAL A 487 9.90 -34.86 8.20
CA VAL A 487 9.36 -35.90 9.08
C VAL A 487 10.31 -37.10 9.17
N GLN A 488 10.82 -37.58 8.05
CA GLN A 488 11.77 -38.69 7.98
C GLN A 488 13.16 -38.34 8.55
N GLN A 489 13.54 -37.06 8.61
CA GLN A 489 14.87 -36.61 9.01
C GLN A 489 14.94 -35.92 10.39
N ARG A 490 13.92 -36.07 11.24
CA ARG A 490 13.90 -35.55 12.61
C ARG A 490 13.44 -36.56 13.65
N ASN A 491 13.92 -36.38 14.87
CA ASN A 491 13.25 -36.94 16.04
C ASN A 491 11.99 -36.10 16.34
N GLN A 492 10.81 -36.70 16.22
CA GLN A 492 9.53 -35.98 16.32
C GLN A 492 9.27 -35.36 17.70
N ARG A 493 9.68 -36.03 18.80
CA ARG A 493 9.52 -35.50 20.16
C ARG A 493 10.39 -34.28 20.38
N ARG A 494 11.68 -34.38 20.02
CA ARG A 494 12.61 -33.24 20.04
C ARG A 494 12.15 -32.07 19.17
N ALA A 495 11.58 -32.34 18.00
CA ALA A 495 11.05 -31.30 17.12
C ALA A 495 9.79 -30.64 17.71
N THR A 496 8.94 -31.40 18.42
CA THR A 496 7.80 -30.89 19.20
C THR A 496 8.29 -29.97 20.32
N ASP A 497 9.28 -30.42 21.09
CA ASP A 497 9.90 -29.64 22.17
C ASP A 497 10.56 -28.35 21.67
N GLN A 498 11.30 -28.42 20.56
CA GLN A 498 11.94 -27.23 19.98
C GLN A 498 10.90 -26.24 19.43
N LEU A 499 9.84 -26.73 18.77
CA LEU A 499 8.77 -25.87 18.25
C LEU A 499 8.02 -25.18 19.39
N GLN A 500 7.73 -25.91 20.48
CA GLN A 500 7.14 -25.34 21.69
C GLN A 500 8.05 -24.24 22.29
N PHE A 501 9.33 -24.54 22.52
CA PHE A 501 10.33 -23.58 23.00
C PHE A 501 10.41 -22.31 22.13
N MET A 502 10.39 -22.45 20.80
CA MET A 502 10.44 -21.31 19.87
C MET A 502 9.18 -20.45 19.94
N VAL A 503 8.00 -21.07 20.00
CA VAL A 503 6.71 -20.36 20.10
C VAL A 503 6.56 -19.65 21.44
N GLU A 504 6.88 -20.32 22.54
CA GLU A 504 6.86 -19.74 23.89
C GLU A 504 7.85 -18.56 24.01
N SER A 505 9.07 -18.71 23.49
CA SER A 505 10.08 -17.63 23.52
C SER A 505 9.66 -16.42 22.69
N GLN A 506 9.12 -16.64 21.49
CA GLN A 506 8.61 -15.57 20.62
C GLN A 506 7.41 -14.86 21.25
N GLN A 507 6.47 -15.60 21.85
CA GLN A 507 5.32 -15.02 22.53
C GLN A 507 5.71 -14.27 23.82
N ALA A 508 6.63 -14.81 24.62
CA ALA A 508 7.14 -14.17 25.84
C ALA A 508 7.91 -12.87 25.56
N PHE A 509 8.71 -12.83 24.48
CA PHE A 509 9.33 -11.61 23.99
C PHE A 509 8.28 -10.54 23.67
N TYR A 510 7.26 -10.87 22.88
CA TYR A 510 6.20 -9.92 22.53
C TYR A 510 5.38 -9.44 23.75
N GLN A 511 5.07 -10.33 24.70
CA GLN A 511 4.41 -9.98 25.96
C GLN A 511 5.26 -9.00 26.77
N SER A 512 6.56 -9.27 26.89
CA SER A 512 7.53 -8.41 27.59
C SER A 512 7.63 -7.03 26.94
N MET A 513 7.80 -6.96 25.61
CA MET A 513 7.85 -5.69 24.87
C MET A 513 6.57 -4.86 25.09
N ARG A 514 5.39 -5.47 24.96
CA ARG A 514 4.11 -4.80 25.23
C ARG A 514 4.01 -4.33 26.68
N GLN A 515 4.45 -5.14 27.65
CA GLN A 515 4.44 -4.76 29.07
C GLN A 515 5.35 -3.55 29.34
N SER A 516 6.58 -3.53 28.79
CA SER A 516 7.50 -2.39 28.92
C SER A 516 6.93 -1.12 28.32
N LEU A 517 6.40 -1.19 27.08
CA LEU A 517 5.79 -0.04 26.38
C LEU A 517 4.56 0.51 27.13
N ARG A 518 3.68 -0.38 27.62
CA ARG A 518 2.51 0.01 28.43
C ARG A 518 2.92 0.62 29.78
N SER A 519 3.95 0.08 30.43
CA SER A 519 4.51 0.64 31.68
C SER A 519 5.14 2.03 31.45
N ALA A 520 5.71 2.27 30.27
CA ALA A 520 6.18 3.58 29.82
C ALA A 520 5.06 4.50 29.29
N GLY A 521 3.78 4.13 29.44
CA GLY A 521 2.65 4.98 29.07
C GLY A 521 2.31 5.06 27.58
N VAL A 522 2.93 4.23 26.73
CA VAL A 522 2.59 4.12 25.29
C VAL A 522 1.18 3.54 25.16
N LYS A 523 0.29 4.21 24.42
CA LYS A 523 -1.14 3.88 24.31
C LYS A 523 -1.54 3.26 22.96
N GLN A 524 -0.66 3.37 21.95
CA GLN A 524 -0.81 2.80 20.60
C GLN A 524 -1.16 1.32 20.63
N MET A 525 -1.90 0.86 19.63
CA MET A 525 -2.11 -0.57 19.36
C MET A 525 -0.76 -1.23 19.03
N ILE A 526 -0.34 -2.21 19.84
CA ILE A 526 0.96 -2.88 19.65
C ILE A 526 0.81 -4.05 18.68
N VAL A 527 1.53 -3.99 17.56
CA VAL A 527 1.59 -5.06 16.54
C VAL A 527 2.87 -5.87 16.75
N PRO A 528 2.82 -7.19 16.96
CA PRO A 528 4.03 -7.98 17.21
C PRO A 528 4.92 -8.14 15.97
N SER A 529 4.36 -8.68 14.90
CA SER A 529 4.95 -8.71 13.56
C SER A 529 3.86 -9.06 12.54
N ASN A 530 4.25 -9.40 11.31
CA ASN A 530 3.35 -9.58 10.18
C ASN A 530 3.76 -10.70 9.20
N TRP A 531 4.73 -11.57 9.54
CA TRP A 531 5.37 -12.39 8.51
C TRP A 531 4.62 -13.68 8.14
N LYS A 532 5.17 -14.40 7.16
CA LYS A 532 4.81 -15.77 6.75
C LYS A 532 5.80 -16.78 7.35
N THR A 533 5.36 -18.02 7.52
CA THR A 533 6.19 -19.11 8.05
C THR A 533 6.85 -19.96 6.97
N ALA A 534 7.77 -20.85 7.36
CA ALA A 534 8.41 -21.82 6.48
C ALA A 534 7.41 -22.84 5.90
N ASP A 535 6.43 -23.27 6.70
CA ASP A 535 5.30 -24.07 6.24
C ASP A 535 3.96 -23.62 6.84
N PRO A 536 3.19 -22.84 6.07
CA PRO A 536 1.86 -22.41 6.45
C PRO A 536 0.82 -23.47 6.84
N LYS A 537 1.03 -24.78 6.62
CA LYS A 537 0.11 -25.81 7.15
C LYS A 537 0.34 -26.13 8.63
N VAL A 538 1.60 -26.15 9.07
CA VAL A 538 1.95 -26.57 10.45
C VAL A 538 2.47 -25.43 11.33
N LEU A 539 2.89 -24.30 10.75
CA LEU A 539 3.50 -23.19 11.48
C LEU A 539 2.70 -21.88 11.50
N ASP A 540 1.87 -21.56 10.49
CA ASP A 540 1.22 -20.23 10.43
C ASP A 540 0.29 -19.99 11.63
N ALA A 541 -0.48 -21.01 12.02
CA ALA A 541 -1.38 -20.94 13.16
C ALA A 541 -0.64 -20.64 14.48
N LEU A 542 0.55 -21.20 14.66
CA LEU A 542 1.43 -20.93 15.80
C LEU A 542 2.03 -19.52 15.71
N GLU A 543 2.45 -19.06 14.53
CA GLU A 543 2.91 -17.68 14.31
C GLU A 543 1.82 -16.67 14.70
N ARG A 544 0.58 -16.83 14.21
CA ARG A 544 -0.54 -15.95 14.59
C ARG A 544 -0.89 -16.06 16.08
N HIS A 545 -0.71 -17.23 16.70
CA HIS A 545 -0.85 -17.40 18.15
C HIS A 545 0.24 -16.66 18.94
N THR A 546 1.48 -16.56 18.45
CA THR A 546 2.46 -15.67 19.13
C THR A 546 2.03 -14.20 19.06
N TYR A 547 1.30 -13.79 18.01
CA TYR A 547 0.84 -12.41 17.86
C TYR A 547 -0.33 -12.04 18.80
N THR A 548 -0.98 -13.01 19.46
CA THR A 548 -1.98 -12.69 20.51
C THR A 548 -1.36 -12.11 21.78
N ALA A 549 -0.03 -12.03 21.86
CA ALA A 549 0.68 -11.21 22.85
C ALA A 549 0.55 -9.69 22.60
N GLY A 550 0.23 -9.30 21.36
CA GLY A 550 -0.05 -7.92 20.96
C GLY A 550 -1.53 -7.56 21.07
N ASP A 551 -1.91 -6.42 20.50
CA ASP A 551 -3.31 -5.97 20.43
C ASP A 551 -3.96 -6.29 19.07
N VAL A 552 -3.16 -6.68 18.05
CA VAL A 552 -3.54 -6.90 16.64
C VAL A 552 -2.80 -8.11 16.07
N VAL A 553 -3.43 -8.85 15.15
CA VAL A 553 -2.76 -9.89 14.35
C VAL A 553 -2.62 -9.42 12.90
N CYS A 554 -1.39 -9.43 12.38
CA CYS A 554 -1.09 -8.94 11.04
C CYS A 554 -0.53 -10.03 10.11
N ARG A 555 -0.63 -9.80 8.79
CA ARG A 555 0.02 -10.62 7.74
C ARG A 555 0.40 -9.77 6.52
N ASN A 556 1.60 -9.97 5.98
CA ASN A 556 2.00 -9.49 4.67
C ASN A 556 1.74 -10.57 3.60
N SER A 557 1.21 -10.19 2.43
CA SER A 557 0.88 -11.13 1.36
C SER A 557 0.90 -10.45 -0.01
N TYR A 558 1.42 -11.11 -1.04
CA TYR A 558 1.63 -10.52 -2.36
C TYR A 558 0.98 -11.36 -3.47
N PHE A 559 0.59 -10.71 -4.56
CA PHE A 559 0.12 -11.36 -5.80
C PHE A 559 0.88 -10.75 -6.98
N GLY A 560 1.62 -11.56 -7.73
CA GLY A 560 2.53 -11.09 -8.76
C GLY A 560 2.48 -11.92 -10.04
N VAL A 561 3.34 -11.56 -10.99
CA VAL A 561 3.53 -12.32 -12.23
C VAL A 561 4.36 -13.58 -11.99
N ASP A 562 4.23 -14.53 -12.90
CA ASP A 562 4.96 -15.79 -12.95
C ASP A 562 6.20 -15.61 -13.85
N TYR A 563 7.39 -15.46 -13.26
CA TYR A 563 8.65 -15.24 -13.98
C TYR A 563 9.23 -16.56 -14.51
N ALA A 564 9.80 -16.52 -15.71
CA ALA A 564 10.53 -17.66 -16.27
C ALA A 564 11.74 -18.04 -15.38
N LYS A 565 12.02 -19.35 -15.25
CA LYS A 565 13.02 -19.89 -14.31
C LYS A 565 14.47 -19.58 -14.69
N ASP A 566 14.68 -19.22 -15.94
CA ASP A 566 15.92 -18.82 -16.59
C ASP A 566 16.02 -17.30 -16.84
N GLY A 567 14.97 -16.54 -16.49
CA GLY A 567 14.95 -15.07 -16.54
C GLY A 567 15.62 -14.42 -15.32
N GLN A 568 15.89 -13.12 -15.40
CA GLN A 568 16.36 -12.34 -14.25
C GLN A 568 15.24 -12.13 -13.23
N GLN A 569 15.14 -13.00 -12.22
CA GLN A 569 14.11 -12.89 -11.19
C GLN A 569 14.50 -11.84 -10.12
N LYS A 570 14.20 -10.56 -10.40
CA LYS A 570 14.29 -9.45 -9.43
C LYS A 570 12.93 -9.23 -8.77
N PHE A 571 12.89 -9.22 -7.44
CA PHE A 571 11.65 -8.99 -6.68
C PHE A 571 11.26 -7.50 -6.59
N TYR A 572 12.23 -6.61 -6.77
CA TYR A 572 12.15 -5.18 -6.46
C TYR A 572 12.24 -4.25 -7.68
N GLU A 573 12.34 -4.80 -8.89
CA GLU A 573 12.60 -4.05 -10.12
C GLU A 573 11.94 -4.73 -11.33
N ILE A 574 11.81 -4.01 -12.45
CA ILE A 574 11.35 -4.54 -13.74
C ILE A 574 12.29 -4.00 -14.81
N GLU A 575 12.93 -4.89 -15.57
CA GLU A 575 13.96 -4.55 -16.57
C GLU A 575 13.60 -4.98 -17.99
N VAL A 576 14.30 -4.40 -18.97
CA VAL A 576 14.29 -4.92 -20.35
C VAL A 576 15.03 -6.25 -20.38
N GLY A 577 14.39 -7.29 -20.93
CA GLY A 577 14.84 -8.68 -20.90
C GLY A 577 14.09 -9.56 -19.89
N ASP A 578 13.39 -8.98 -18.91
CA ASP A 578 12.55 -9.74 -17.97
C ASP A 578 11.50 -10.53 -18.74
N THR A 579 11.40 -11.83 -18.42
CA THR A 579 10.53 -12.78 -19.11
C THR A 579 9.50 -13.33 -18.12
N TYR A 580 8.23 -12.97 -18.31
CA TYR A 580 7.16 -13.13 -17.33
C TYR A 580 5.83 -13.58 -17.96
N ARG A 581 4.90 -14.04 -17.14
CA ARG A 581 3.50 -14.28 -17.51
C ARG A 581 2.59 -13.68 -16.45
N ASP A 582 1.61 -12.90 -16.87
CA ASP A 582 0.61 -12.31 -15.99
C ASP A 582 -0.72 -13.08 -15.97
N GLY A 583 -1.59 -12.71 -15.03
CA GLY A 583 -2.88 -13.37 -14.84
C GLY A 583 -3.75 -12.67 -13.80
N SER A 584 -5.06 -12.77 -14.00
CA SER A 584 -6.09 -12.34 -13.04
C SER A 584 -6.23 -13.37 -11.92
N ALA A 585 -6.45 -12.91 -10.69
CA ALA A 585 -6.81 -13.74 -9.55
C ALA A 585 -8.19 -14.41 -9.70
N LEU A 586 -9.02 -13.95 -10.65
CA LEU A 586 -10.41 -14.38 -10.81
C LEU A 586 -10.58 -15.62 -11.71
N LYS A 587 -9.56 -15.97 -12.51
CA LYS A 587 -9.62 -17.02 -13.55
C LYS A 587 -8.40 -17.94 -13.42
N ARG A 588 -8.63 -19.26 -13.47
CA ARG A 588 -7.56 -20.27 -13.20
C ARG A 588 -6.41 -20.15 -14.21
N PRO A 589 -5.14 -20.33 -13.81
CA PRO A 589 -4.67 -20.84 -12.50
C PRO A 589 -4.62 -19.81 -11.36
N GLY A 590 -5.01 -18.55 -11.60
CA GLY A 590 -5.08 -17.53 -10.55
C GLY A 590 -6.10 -17.86 -9.45
N LEU A 591 -5.82 -17.35 -8.25
CA LEU A 591 -6.68 -17.34 -7.07
C LEU A 591 -6.43 -16.04 -6.27
N PRO A 592 -7.42 -15.46 -5.57
CA PRO A 592 -7.21 -14.25 -4.74
C PRO A 592 -6.51 -14.57 -3.40
N SER A 593 -5.31 -15.15 -3.44
CA SER A 593 -4.65 -15.74 -2.27
C SER A 593 -4.39 -14.80 -1.07
N PRO A 594 -4.18 -13.48 -1.21
CA PRO A 594 -4.09 -12.57 -0.06
C PRO A 594 -5.37 -12.53 0.79
N LEU A 595 -6.55 -12.69 0.19
CA LEU A 595 -7.85 -12.76 0.88
C LEU A 595 -8.15 -14.15 1.46
N GLY A 596 -7.33 -15.16 1.18
CA GLY A 596 -7.45 -16.49 1.75
C GLY A 596 -6.56 -16.66 2.97
N THR A 597 -6.93 -16.11 4.12
CA THR A 597 -6.18 -16.25 5.38
C THR A 597 -7.13 -16.61 6.51
N PRO A 598 -6.83 -17.62 7.37
CA PRO A 598 -7.58 -17.81 8.61
C PRO A 598 -7.41 -16.59 9.53
N LEU A 599 -8.52 -16.04 10.03
CA LEU A 599 -8.52 -14.94 10.99
C LEU A 599 -8.38 -15.50 12.42
N VAL A 600 -7.67 -14.80 13.31
CA VAL A 600 -7.58 -15.21 14.71
C VAL A 600 -8.83 -14.81 15.47
N LYS A 601 -9.49 -15.79 16.08
CA LYS A 601 -10.75 -15.63 16.80
C LYS A 601 -10.67 -14.57 17.89
N GLY A 602 -11.52 -13.54 17.80
CA GLY A 602 -11.54 -12.47 18.80
C GLY A 602 -10.26 -11.62 18.81
N TYR A 603 -9.59 -11.45 17.66
CA TYR A 603 -8.50 -10.48 17.46
C TYR A 603 -8.73 -9.72 16.14
N PRO A 604 -8.54 -8.39 16.11
CA PRO A 604 -8.63 -7.64 14.86
C PRO A 604 -7.47 -8.02 13.94
N PHE A 605 -7.79 -8.21 12.67
CA PHE A 605 -6.86 -8.66 11.64
C PHE A 605 -6.54 -7.55 10.65
N MET A 606 -5.26 -7.40 10.28
CA MET A 606 -4.82 -6.47 9.24
C MET A 606 -3.91 -7.16 8.21
N VAL A 607 -4.03 -6.74 6.96
CA VAL A 607 -2.99 -6.99 5.96
C VAL A 607 -2.10 -5.74 5.86
N THR A 608 -0.91 -5.83 6.42
CA THR A 608 0.01 -4.70 6.67
C THR A 608 0.90 -4.35 5.49
N GLU A 609 1.11 -5.29 4.56
CA GLU A 609 1.61 -5.05 3.21
C GLU A 609 0.94 -6.00 2.22
N ASN A 610 0.47 -5.44 1.11
CA ASN A 610 0.03 -6.21 -0.05
C ASN A 610 0.13 -5.39 -1.34
N ASN A 611 0.48 -6.08 -2.44
CA ASN A 611 0.52 -5.51 -3.79
C ASN A 611 0.05 -6.51 -4.85
N TRP A 612 -0.64 -6.01 -5.90
CA TRP A 612 -0.72 -6.66 -7.21
C TRP A 612 0.41 -6.10 -8.09
N THR A 613 1.49 -6.87 -8.25
CA THR A 613 2.74 -6.35 -8.85
C THR A 613 2.60 -6.13 -10.34
N ARG A 614 3.18 -5.03 -10.84
CA ARG A 614 3.51 -4.93 -12.28
C ARG A 614 4.60 -5.97 -12.61
N PRO A 615 4.76 -6.39 -13.88
CA PRO A 615 4.02 -6.00 -15.08
C PRO A 615 2.68 -6.76 -15.31
N ASN A 616 1.97 -7.20 -14.26
CA ASN A 616 0.61 -7.74 -14.40
C ASN A 616 -0.35 -6.67 -14.93
N ARG A 617 -1.17 -6.99 -15.96
CA ARG A 617 -2.21 -6.06 -16.44
C ARG A 617 -3.50 -6.13 -15.61
N TYR A 618 -3.77 -7.26 -14.96
CA TYR A 618 -5.02 -7.55 -14.25
C TYR A 618 -5.02 -6.96 -12.82
N ARG A 619 -4.89 -5.63 -12.71
CA ARG A 619 -4.68 -4.93 -11.42
C ARG A 619 -5.94 -4.26 -10.85
N VAL A 620 -6.86 -3.84 -11.71
CA VAL A 620 -8.13 -3.17 -11.33
C VAL A 620 -9.01 -4.01 -10.39
N GLU A 621 -8.94 -5.34 -10.51
CA GLU A 621 -9.61 -6.25 -9.60
C GLU A 621 -9.24 -6.08 -8.12
N TRP A 622 -8.02 -5.60 -7.83
CA TRP A 622 -7.46 -5.66 -6.48
C TRP A 622 -8.20 -4.74 -5.49
N PRO A 623 -8.29 -3.41 -5.68
CA PRO A 623 -9.04 -2.53 -4.76
C PRO A 623 -10.50 -2.97 -4.57
N LEU A 624 -11.13 -3.50 -5.61
CA LEU A 624 -12.51 -3.99 -5.57
C LEU A 624 -12.65 -5.27 -4.74
N MET A 625 -11.78 -6.25 -4.94
CA MET A 625 -11.74 -7.48 -4.14
C MET A 625 -11.49 -7.19 -2.65
N ILE A 626 -10.62 -6.23 -2.33
CA ILE A 626 -10.40 -5.83 -0.93
C ILE A 626 -11.66 -5.20 -0.35
N ALA A 627 -12.19 -4.16 -0.99
CA ALA A 627 -13.37 -3.45 -0.51
C ALA A 627 -14.64 -4.34 -0.39
N SER A 628 -14.68 -5.47 -1.09
CA SER A 628 -15.77 -6.44 -0.97
C SER A 628 -15.48 -7.57 0.03
N TYR A 629 -14.41 -8.35 -0.17
CA TYR A 629 -14.20 -9.61 0.57
C TYR A 629 -13.51 -9.39 1.92
N ALA A 630 -12.68 -8.36 2.09
CA ALA A 630 -12.17 -7.99 3.42
C ALA A 630 -13.33 -7.57 4.35
N SER A 631 -14.27 -6.77 3.82
CA SER A 631 -15.51 -6.40 4.53
C SER A 631 -16.38 -7.61 4.88
N LEU A 632 -16.55 -8.57 3.97
CA LEU A 632 -17.30 -9.81 4.24
C LEU A 632 -16.68 -10.63 5.39
N GLN A 633 -15.35 -10.76 5.39
CA GLN A 633 -14.60 -11.59 6.33
C GLN A 633 -14.42 -10.95 7.72
N GLY A 634 -14.46 -9.62 7.81
CA GLY A 634 -14.15 -8.90 9.07
C GLY A 634 -12.70 -8.42 9.17
N ILE A 635 -12.00 -8.29 8.04
CA ILE A 635 -10.67 -7.65 8.00
C ILE A 635 -10.88 -6.14 8.00
N ASP A 636 -10.56 -5.48 9.11
CA ASP A 636 -10.78 -4.05 9.32
C ASP A 636 -9.60 -3.17 8.90
N GLY A 637 -8.46 -3.72 8.49
CA GLY A 637 -7.34 -2.94 7.96
C GLY A 637 -6.63 -3.57 6.76
N TRP A 638 -6.41 -2.78 5.71
CA TRP A 638 -5.64 -3.19 4.53
C TRP A 638 -4.70 -2.09 4.04
N THR A 639 -3.41 -2.40 4.01
CA THR A 639 -2.35 -1.51 3.52
C THR A 639 -1.94 -1.89 2.10
N PHE A 640 -2.18 -0.98 1.18
CA PHE A 640 -1.66 -1.03 -0.17
C PHE A 640 -0.17 -0.65 -0.12
N PHE A 641 0.70 -1.61 -0.41
CA PHE A 641 2.15 -1.46 -0.52
C PHE A 641 2.51 -1.23 -2.01
N ALA A 642 3.32 -0.27 -2.44
CA ALA A 642 3.92 0.84 -1.68
C ALA A 642 3.74 2.15 -2.46
N MET A 643 3.42 3.24 -1.77
CA MET A 643 3.21 4.56 -2.37
C MET A 643 4.40 5.45 -2.06
N GLU A 644 5.43 5.44 -2.90
CA GLU A 644 6.54 6.40 -2.76
C GLU A 644 6.06 7.86 -2.88
N ASP A 645 5.08 8.12 -3.74
CA ASP A 645 4.50 9.45 -3.99
C ASP A 645 3.04 9.30 -4.41
N VAL A 646 2.14 10.13 -3.89
CA VAL A 646 0.69 10.14 -4.22
C VAL A 646 0.38 10.94 -5.51
N ASP A 647 1.34 11.73 -6.02
CA ASP A 647 1.21 12.33 -7.34
C ASP A 647 1.40 11.28 -8.46
N TRP A 648 0.75 11.50 -9.62
CA TRP A 648 0.60 10.49 -10.67
C TRP A 648 1.95 9.98 -11.22
N ARG A 649 2.03 8.67 -11.48
CA ARG A 649 3.24 7.98 -11.94
C ARG A 649 3.05 7.32 -13.30
N HIS A 650 4.14 7.32 -14.06
CA HIS A 650 4.19 7.00 -15.48
C HIS A 650 5.31 6.02 -15.88
N SER A 651 6.13 5.57 -14.93
CA SER A 651 7.18 4.57 -15.14
C SER A 651 6.67 3.16 -14.83
N MET A 652 7.36 2.13 -15.32
CA MET A 652 7.08 0.71 -15.02
C MET A 652 7.65 0.29 -13.65
N GLY A 653 7.27 0.96 -12.56
CA GLY A 653 7.68 0.58 -11.20
C GLY A 653 6.86 -0.60 -10.65
N VAL A 654 7.52 -1.61 -10.04
CA VAL A 654 6.92 -2.91 -9.65
C VAL A 654 5.74 -2.79 -8.68
N TRP A 655 5.90 -2.04 -7.58
CA TRP A 655 4.91 -1.95 -6.49
C TRP A 655 3.99 -0.73 -6.55
N ASP A 656 4.16 0.13 -7.57
CA ASP A 656 3.53 1.44 -7.66
C ASP A 656 2.00 1.41 -7.62
N LEU A 657 1.44 2.36 -6.88
CA LEU A 657 0.00 2.52 -6.63
C LEU A 657 -0.58 3.77 -7.30
N SER A 658 0.24 4.75 -7.69
CA SER A 658 -0.20 6.08 -8.13
C SER A 658 -0.52 6.12 -9.62
N ASN A 659 -1.36 5.18 -10.02
CA ASN A 659 -1.79 4.89 -11.39
C ASN A 659 -3.32 4.66 -11.43
N PRO A 660 -3.97 4.84 -12.61
CA PRO A 660 -5.43 4.77 -12.73
C PRO A 660 -6.05 3.40 -12.39
N SER A 661 -5.29 2.31 -12.52
CA SER A 661 -5.75 0.97 -12.11
C SER A 661 -5.88 0.78 -10.60
N ILE A 662 -5.12 1.55 -9.79
CA ILE A 662 -5.06 1.39 -8.34
C ILE A 662 -5.55 2.65 -7.62
N LEU A 663 -4.75 3.73 -7.53
CA LEU A 663 -5.18 4.99 -6.91
C LEU A 663 -6.40 5.58 -7.61
N GLY A 664 -6.50 5.47 -8.95
CA GLY A 664 -7.70 5.87 -9.69
C GLY A 664 -8.95 5.05 -9.38
N GLN A 665 -8.82 3.89 -8.72
CA GLN A 665 -9.94 3.08 -8.26
C GLN A 665 -10.34 3.34 -6.80
N PHE A 666 -9.50 4.03 -6.02
CA PHE A 666 -9.74 4.22 -4.59
C PHE A 666 -11.06 4.94 -4.23
N PRO A 667 -11.57 5.94 -4.96
CA PRO A 667 -12.76 6.67 -4.51
C PRO A 667 -14.00 5.80 -4.28
N ALA A 668 -14.37 4.94 -5.23
CA ALA A 668 -15.53 4.07 -5.03
C ALA A 668 -15.23 2.92 -4.05
N THR A 669 -14.00 2.37 -4.03
CA THR A 669 -13.66 1.21 -3.19
C THR A 669 -13.43 1.59 -1.73
N ALA A 670 -12.72 2.68 -1.45
CA ALA A 670 -12.52 3.19 -0.09
C ALA A 670 -13.85 3.65 0.53
N LEU A 671 -14.73 4.29 -0.25
CA LEU A 671 -16.09 4.65 0.20
C LEU A 671 -16.93 3.39 0.53
N MET A 672 -16.89 2.36 -0.32
CA MET A 672 -17.61 1.09 -0.09
C MET A 672 -17.11 0.36 1.16
N PHE A 673 -15.78 0.26 1.31
CA PHE A 673 -15.11 -0.39 2.44
C PHE A 673 -15.39 0.35 3.75
N ARG A 674 -15.09 1.66 3.82
CA ARG A 674 -15.14 2.44 5.06
C ARG A 674 -16.56 2.76 5.55
N ARG A 675 -17.59 2.67 4.69
CA ARG A 675 -19.00 2.69 5.11
C ARG A 675 -19.55 1.33 5.54
N GLY A 676 -18.81 0.23 5.34
CA GLY A 676 -19.32 -1.12 5.52
C GLY A 676 -20.52 -1.46 4.64
N ASP A 677 -20.51 -1.00 3.37
CA ASP A 677 -21.65 -1.20 2.44
C ASP A 677 -21.86 -2.70 2.13
N VAL A 678 -20.76 -3.45 2.04
CA VAL A 678 -20.76 -4.91 2.10
C VAL A 678 -20.77 -5.32 3.58
N ARG A 679 -21.81 -6.06 3.97
CA ARG A 679 -22.03 -6.53 5.33
C ARG A 679 -21.01 -7.62 5.68
N THR A 680 -20.34 -7.48 6.83
CA THR A 680 -19.58 -8.56 7.45
C THR A 680 -20.52 -9.71 7.81
N ALA A 681 -20.09 -10.96 7.62
CA ALA A 681 -20.90 -12.09 8.06
C ALA A 681 -20.99 -12.12 9.59
N THR A 682 -22.16 -12.47 10.13
CA THR A 682 -22.40 -12.52 11.59
C THR A 682 -21.85 -13.79 12.24
N GLU A 683 -21.54 -14.80 11.45
CA GLU A 683 -21.03 -16.10 11.88
C GLU A 683 -19.92 -16.54 10.90
N PRO A 684 -18.86 -17.20 11.38
CA PRO A 684 -17.85 -17.79 10.51
C PRO A 684 -18.42 -18.98 9.72
N VAL A 685 -17.96 -19.15 8.48
CA VAL A 685 -18.33 -20.32 7.65
C VAL A 685 -17.46 -21.53 7.95
N VAL A 686 -16.30 -21.29 8.57
CA VAL A 686 -15.44 -22.30 9.19
C VAL A 686 -14.90 -21.73 10.50
N ASP A 687 -15.03 -22.50 11.57
CA ASP A 687 -14.49 -22.20 12.90
C ASP A 687 -13.64 -23.40 13.34
N GLU A 688 -12.32 -23.23 13.32
CA GLU A 688 -11.34 -24.23 13.73
C GLU A 688 -10.74 -23.88 15.10
N SER A 689 -10.82 -24.79 16.05
CA SER A 689 -10.04 -24.73 17.29
C SER A 689 -8.96 -25.80 17.24
N VAL A 690 -7.71 -25.45 17.50
CA VAL A 690 -6.56 -26.36 17.45
C VAL A 690 -5.95 -26.46 18.84
N ALA A 691 -5.77 -27.68 19.34
CA ALA A 691 -5.07 -27.92 20.59
C ALA A 691 -3.59 -27.50 20.45
N LEU A 692 -3.05 -26.77 21.43
CA LEU A 692 -1.62 -26.41 21.43
C LEU A 692 -0.72 -27.65 21.30
N ASP A 693 -1.05 -28.73 22.02
CA ASP A 693 -0.38 -30.03 21.90
C ASP A 693 -0.40 -30.60 20.47
N ASP A 694 -1.50 -30.46 19.73
CA ASP A 694 -1.61 -30.95 18.35
C ASP A 694 -0.79 -30.09 17.38
N ALA A 695 -0.76 -28.78 17.60
CA ALA A 695 0.03 -27.83 16.83
C ALA A 695 1.54 -28.02 17.07
N TYR A 696 1.99 -28.15 18.31
CA TYR A 696 3.39 -28.46 18.64
C TYR A 696 3.81 -29.84 18.10
N GLN A 697 2.91 -30.83 18.08
CA GLN A 697 3.14 -32.11 17.42
C GLN A 697 3.18 -32.03 15.88
N MET A 698 3.07 -30.83 15.29
CA MET A 698 3.10 -30.56 13.84
C MET A 698 2.05 -31.37 13.05
N LYS A 699 0.88 -31.62 13.66
CA LYS A 699 -0.24 -32.31 12.97
C LYS A 699 -0.85 -31.47 11.84
N GLY A 700 -0.64 -30.15 11.91
CA GLY A 700 -1.13 -29.16 10.95
C GLY A 700 -2.59 -28.77 11.17
N THR A 701 -3.01 -27.72 10.45
CA THR A 701 -4.36 -27.17 10.56
C THR A 701 -5.21 -27.47 9.32
N SER A 702 -6.53 -27.41 9.50
CA SER A 702 -7.54 -27.65 8.47
C SER A 702 -7.76 -26.42 7.60
N ALA A 703 -7.83 -25.25 8.25
CA ALA A 703 -7.77 -23.95 7.61
C ALA A 703 -6.30 -23.54 7.46
N VAL A 704 -5.87 -23.29 6.22
CA VAL A 704 -4.50 -22.84 5.89
C VAL A 704 -4.56 -21.62 4.96
N PRO A 705 -3.60 -20.68 5.05
CA PRO A 705 -3.53 -19.58 4.11
C PRO A 705 -3.37 -20.06 2.67
N LEU A 706 -4.16 -19.49 1.74
CA LEU A 706 -4.02 -19.73 0.32
C LEU A 706 -2.66 -19.22 -0.17
N ARG A 707 -2.06 -19.96 -1.11
CA ARG A 707 -0.82 -19.60 -1.81
C ARG A 707 -1.16 -19.32 -3.28
N GLY A 708 -0.51 -18.32 -3.88
CA GLY A 708 -0.66 -18.00 -5.30
C GLY A 708 -0.02 -19.08 -6.19
N SER A 709 -0.50 -19.16 -7.44
CA SER A 709 -0.04 -19.97 -8.59
C SER A 709 0.17 -21.49 -8.40
N ASP A 710 0.98 -21.92 -7.43
CA ASP A 710 1.65 -23.22 -7.39
C ASP A 710 0.68 -24.42 -7.31
N ALA A 711 -0.26 -24.40 -6.36
CA ALA A 711 -1.16 -25.54 -6.08
C ALA A 711 -2.07 -25.94 -7.25
N LEU A 712 -2.46 -24.99 -8.12
CA LEU A 712 -3.23 -25.28 -9.33
C LEU A 712 -2.34 -25.56 -10.55
N TRP A 713 -1.11 -25.06 -10.59
CA TRP A 713 -0.15 -25.38 -11.64
C TRP A 713 0.28 -26.85 -11.58
N GLN A 714 0.58 -27.36 -10.39
CA GLN A 714 0.92 -28.77 -10.17
C GLN A 714 -0.24 -29.70 -10.60
N ALA A 715 -1.48 -29.32 -10.26
CA ALA A 715 -2.69 -30.03 -10.68
C ALA A 715 -2.96 -29.98 -12.21
N ARG A 716 -2.48 -28.93 -12.90
CA ARG A 716 -2.62 -28.76 -14.36
C ARG A 716 -1.58 -29.58 -15.13
N ILE A 717 -0.32 -29.61 -14.68
CA ILE A 717 0.75 -30.42 -15.31
C ILE A 717 0.36 -31.89 -15.33
N GLY A 718 -0.02 -32.47 -14.17
CA GLY A 718 -0.40 -33.88 -14.11
C GLY A 718 -1.46 -34.26 -15.15
N ARG A 719 -2.56 -33.50 -15.20
CA ARG A 719 -3.65 -33.72 -16.16
C ARG A 719 -3.23 -33.60 -17.62
N LEU A 720 -2.32 -32.67 -17.95
CA LEU A 720 -1.87 -32.46 -19.34
C LEU A 720 -0.82 -33.48 -19.79
N GLU A 721 0.00 -34.01 -18.88
CA GLU A 721 0.97 -35.07 -19.19
C GLU A 721 0.35 -36.48 -19.29
N GLY A 722 -0.97 -36.61 -19.18
CA GLY A 722 -1.66 -37.91 -19.14
C GLY A 722 -1.35 -38.74 -17.89
N ARG A 723 -0.71 -38.13 -16.89
CA ARG A 723 -0.31 -38.77 -15.63
C ARG A 723 -1.43 -38.57 -14.60
N GLN A 724 -1.76 -39.61 -13.83
CA GLN A 724 -2.27 -39.35 -12.48
C GLN A 724 -1.26 -38.39 -11.82
N PRO A 725 -1.68 -37.27 -11.21
CA PRO A 725 -0.75 -36.26 -10.72
C PRO A 725 0.23 -36.98 -9.79
N LYS A 726 1.51 -36.98 -10.18
CA LYS A 726 2.56 -37.46 -9.29
C LYS A 726 2.42 -36.62 -8.03
N GLN A 727 2.06 -37.29 -6.94
CA GLN A 727 2.14 -36.69 -5.62
C GLN A 727 3.57 -36.16 -5.50
N ALA A 728 3.73 -34.85 -5.23
CA ALA A 728 5.03 -34.36 -4.79
C ALA A 728 5.40 -35.23 -3.58
N ASP A 729 6.59 -35.84 -3.59
CA ASP A 729 6.86 -37.07 -2.82
C ASP A 729 6.65 -36.87 -1.31
N GLY A 730 5.42 -37.13 -0.83
CA GLY A 730 4.95 -36.74 0.50
C GLY A 730 3.53 -36.15 0.54
N GLN A 731 2.53 -37.04 0.54
CA GLN A 731 1.16 -36.85 1.04
C GLN A 731 0.21 -35.89 0.28
N THR A 732 -1.08 -36.25 0.29
CA THR A 732 -2.15 -35.56 -0.44
C THR A 732 -2.82 -34.47 0.38
N ASP A 733 -2.13 -33.34 0.56
CA ASP A 733 -2.70 -32.15 1.20
C ASP A 733 -3.62 -31.38 0.24
N GLN A 734 -4.84 -31.90 0.04
CA GLN A 734 -5.96 -30.96 -0.04
C GLN A 734 -6.18 -30.38 1.36
N PRO A 735 -6.36 -29.05 1.51
CA PRO A 735 -6.84 -28.52 2.77
C PRO A 735 -8.21 -29.13 3.04
N SER A 736 -8.42 -29.62 4.27
CA SER A 736 -9.69 -30.22 4.69
C SER A 736 -10.83 -29.19 4.75
N VAL A 737 -10.48 -27.90 4.74
CA VAL A 737 -11.36 -26.78 4.39
C VAL A 737 -11.29 -26.50 2.88
N ASP A 738 -12.46 -26.44 2.21
CA ASP A 738 -12.56 -26.04 0.80
C ASP A 738 -11.93 -24.65 0.58
N PRO A 739 -10.94 -24.49 -0.33
CA PRO A 739 -10.33 -23.18 -0.64
C PRO A 739 -11.32 -22.08 -1.02
N LEU A 740 -12.53 -22.43 -1.46
CA LEU A 740 -13.57 -21.48 -1.80
C LEU A 740 -14.33 -20.93 -0.59
N ALA A 741 -14.16 -21.52 0.61
CA ALA A 741 -14.81 -21.08 1.85
C ALA A 741 -14.53 -19.60 2.19
N TYR A 742 -13.29 -19.12 1.95
CA TYR A 742 -12.89 -17.71 2.11
C TYR A 742 -13.72 -16.71 1.28
N PHE A 743 -14.38 -17.19 0.21
CA PHE A 743 -15.27 -16.39 -0.65
C PHE A 743 -16.76 -16.63 -0.35
N VAL A 744 -17.07 -17.57 0.55
CA VAL A 744 -18.39 -17.78 1.14
C VAL A 744 -18.54 -16.94 2.42
N GLY A 745 -17.50 -16.83 3.26
CA GLY A 745 -17.47 -15.98 4.44
C GLY A 745 -16.18 -16.10 5.28
N PRO A 746 -16.18 -15.64 6.54
CA PRO A 746 -15.02 -15.71 7.43
C PRO A 746 -14.60 -17.15 7.72
N VAL A 747 -13.30 -17.41 7.61
CA VAL A 747 -12.66 -18.64 8.11
C VAL A 747 -11.84 -18.23 9.33
N VAL A 748 -12.19 -18.76 10.50
CA VAL A 748 -11.67 -18.32 11.79
C VAL A 748 -10.97 -19.49 12.49
N GLN A 749 -9.87 -19.19 13.17
CA GLN A 749 -9.01 -20.15 13.86
C GLN A 749 -8.65 -19.65 15.26
N SER A 750 -8.54 -20.58 16.22
CA SER A 750 -8.02 -20.31 17.57
C SER A 750 -7.16 -21.46 18.09
N LEU A 751 -6.04 -21.13 18.72
CA LEU A 751 -5.15 -22.08 19.41
C LEU A 751 -5.29 -21.92 20.93
N GLY A 752 -5.32 -23.03 21.65
CA GLY A 752 -5.42 -23.05 23.12
C GLY A 752 -5.52 -24.47 23.69
N ASP A 753 -5.99 -24.56 24.94
CA ASP A 753 -6.18 -25.82 25.66
C ASP A 753 -7.50 -26.49 25.29
N GLY A 754 -7.51 -27.83 25.29
CA GLY A 754 -8.68 -28.65 24.94
C GLY A 754 -8.50 -29.43 23.63
N PRO A 755 -9.55 -30.12 23.14
CA PRO A 755 -9.47 -30.93 21.93
C PRO A 755 -9.55 -30.07 20.65
N SER A 756 -8.77 -30.45 19.63
CA SER A 756 -8.93 -29.88 18.28
C SER A 756 -10.32 -30.17 17.72
N THR A 757 -10.99 -29.17 17.17
CA THR A 757 -12.33 -29.28 16.57
C THR A 757 -12.45 -28.41 15.32
N LEU A 758 -13.19 -28.91 14.33
CA LEU A 758 -13.49 -28.19 13.09
C LEU A 758 -15.01 -28.11 12.91
N ARG A 759 -15.55 -26.90 12.87
CA ARG A 759 -16.95 -26.63 12.50
C ARG A 759 -16.96 -25.97 11.12
N SER A 760 -17.80 -26.45 10.21
CA SER A 760 -17.91 -25.93 8.85
C SER A 760 -19.38 -25.85 8.43
N ALA A 761 -19.74 -24.77 7.74
CA ALA A 761 -21.06 -24.59 7.17
C ALA A 761 -21.32 -25.57 6.01
N SER A 762 -22.59 -25.71 5.61
CA SER A 762 -22.97 -26.49 4.43
C SER A 762 -22.58 -25.72 3.15
N LEU A 763 -21.28 -25.74 2.80
CA LEU A 763 -20.71 -24.94 1.71
C LEU A 763 -21.33 -25.22 0.34
N SER A 764 -21.89 -26.41 0.12
CA SER A 764 -22.65 -26.78 -1.09
C SER A 764 -23.92 -25.94 -1.33
N ARG A 765 -24.38 -25.16 -0.33
CA ARG A 765 -25.46 -24.16 -0.50
C ARG A 765 -24.97 -22.86 -1.17
N TYR A 766 -23.66 -22.67 -1.22
CA TYR A 766 -23.00 -21.42 -1.60
C TYR A 766 -22.01 -21.60 -2.76
N ILE A 767 -21.53 -22.82 -2.99
CA ILE A 767 -20.60 -23.21 -4.06
C ILE A 767 -21.34 -24.11 -5.04
N ASP A 768 -21.78 -23.55 -6.16
CA ASP A 768 -22.19 -24.31 -7.34
C ASP A 768 -20.91 -24.73 -8.10
N ARG A 769 -20.60 -26.02 -8.08
CA ARG A 769 -19.38 -26.57 -8.68
C ARG A 769 -19.51 -26.82 -10.19
N ASP A 770 -20.73 -26.90 -10.71
CA ASP A 770 -21.02 -27.17 -12.12
C ASP A 770 -21.04 -25.87 -12.93
N GLN A 771 -21.69 -24.82 -12.40
CA GLN A 771 -21.63 -23.45 -12.92
C GLN A 771 -20.34 -22.70 -12.52
N GLN A 772 -19.56 -23.27 -11.60
CA GLN A 772 -18.34 -22.68 -11.03
C GLN A 772 -18.59 -21.34 -10.32
N ILE A 773 -19.72 -21.22 -9.63
CA ILE A 773 -20.14 -19.99 -8.94
C ILE A 773 -20.03 -20.15 -7.42
N VAL A 774 -19.34 -19.23 -6.78
CA VAL A 774 -19.33 -19.03 -5.32
C VAL A 774 -20.22 -17.83 -4.97
N ARG A 775 -20.93 -17.91 -3.85
CA ARG A 775 -21.79 -16.84 -3.30
C ARG A 775 -21.48 -16.62 -1.82
N SER A 776 -21.44 -15.37 -1.38
CA SER A 776 -21.29 -15.04 0.05
C SER A 776 -22.52 -15.44 0.87
N VAL A 777 -22.35 -15.78 2.14
CA VAL A 777 -23.46 -16.01 3.09
C VAL A 777 -24.36 -14.79 3.28
N THR A 778 -23.87 -13.60 2.98
CA THR A 778 -24.66 -12.35 3.06
C THR A 778 -25.55 -12.10 1.84
N GLY A 779 -25.39 -12.89 0.77
CA GLY A 779 -26.07 -12.74 -0.51
C GLY A 779 -25.58 -11.56 -1.36
N GLN A 780 -24.61 -10.78 -0.88
CA GLN A 780 -24.18 -9.53 -1.51
C GLN A 780 -23.04 -9.69 -2.51
N LEU A 781 -22.22 -10.75 -2.39
CA LEU A 781 -21.11 -11.04 -3.31
C LEU A 781 -21.33 -12.36 -4.05
N SER A 782 -20.84 -12.40 -5.29
CA SER A 782 -20.72 -13.62 -6.08
C SER A 782 -19.42 -13.61 -6.90
N TRP A 783 -18.85 -14.80 -7.15
CA TRP A 783 -17.73 -15.03 -8.04
C TRP A 783 -18.08 -16.17 -8.99
N ASN A 784 -18.12 -15.90 -10.30
CA ASN A 784 -18.10 -16.93 -11.33
C ASN A 784 -16.63 -17.18 -11.72
N ALA A 785 -16.07 -18.29 -11.26
CA ALA A 785 -14.66 -18.66 -11.48
C ALA A 785 -14.40 -19.35 -12.83
N GLY A 786 -15.45 -19.72 -13.58
CA GLY A 786 -15.33 -20.24 -14.94
C GLY A 786 -15.18 -19.11 -15.96
N VAL A 787 -16.05 -18.10 -15.86
CA VAL A 787 -15.96 -16.86 -16.64
C VAL A 787 -14.79 -16.00 -16.17
N GLY A 788 -14.59 -15.90 -14.85
CA GLY A 788 -13.60 -15.01 -14.22
C GLY A 788 -14.17 -13.63 -13.88
N VAL A 789 -15.41 -13.57 -13.37
CA VAL A 789 -16.08 -12.31 -12.99
C VAL A 789 -16.58 -12.38 -11.55
N MET A 790 -16.38 -11.30 -10.81
CA MET A 790 -16.98 -11.06 -9.50
C MET A 790 -18.01 -9.94 -9.58
N THR A 791 -19.02 -10.01 -8.71
CA THR A 791 -20.09 -9.01 -8.60
C THR A 791 -20.34 -8.62 -7.15
N VAL A 792 -20.59 -7.33 -6.92
CA VAL A 792 -21.09 -6.78 -5.65
C VAL A 792 -22.51 -6.25 -5.84
N ASN A 793 -23.42 -6.63 -4.94
CA ASN A 793 -24.84 -6.28 -4.98
C ASN A 793 -25.33 -5.85 -3.58
N THR A 794 -25.10 -4.59 -3.24
CA THR A 794 -25.53 -3.99 -1.96
C THR A 794 -26.58 -2.88 -2.19
N PRO A 795 -27.29 -2.42 -1.15
CA PRO A 795 -28.19 -1.28 -1.30
C PRO A 795 -27.50 0.02 -1.75
N ARG A 796 -26.25 0.29 -1.35
CA ARG A 796 -25.54 1.56 -1.66
C ARG A 796 -24.50 1.47 -2.78
N ALA A 797 -24.07 0.26 -3.13
CA ALA A 797 -23.00 -0.02 -4.08
C ALA A 797 -23.28 -1.30 -4.87
N GLN A 798 -23.30 -1.22 -6.19
CA GLN A 798 -23.56 -2.32 -7.13
C GLN A 798 -22.55 -2.28 -8.28
N GLY A 799 -21.95 -3.42 -8.63
CA GLY A 799 -20.90 -3.44 -9.63
C GLY A 799 -20.39 -4.83 -9.99
N ALA A 800 -19.52 -4.88 -10.99
CA ALA A 800 -18.86 -6.09 -11.46
C ALA A 800 -17.42 -5.80 -11.91
N TRP A 801 -16.56 -6.82 -11.82
CA TRP A 801 -15.18 -6.74 -12.32
C TRP A 801 -14.64 -8.11 -12.74
N GLY A 802 -13.59 -8.09 -13.57
CA GLY A 802 -13.01 -9.27 -14.21
C GLY A 802 -13.29 -9.30 -15.70
N PHE A 803 -13.51 -10.48 -16.26
CA PHE A 803 -13.74 -10.69 -17.69
C PHE A 803 -15.17 -10.31 -18.12
N LEU A 804 -15.48 -9.01 -18.13
CA LEU A 804 -16.84 -8.48 -18.29
C LEU A 804 -17.50 -8.88 -19.62
N GLN A 805 -16.77 -8.84 -20.73
CA GLN A 805 -17.30 -9.26 -22.04
C GLN A 805 -17.74 -10.74 -22.07
N ASP A 806 -16.97 -11.64 -21.43
CA ASP A 806 -17.29 -13.07 -21.34
C ASP A 806 -18.56 -13.34 -20.52
N ALA A 807 -18.99 -12.40 -19.67
CA ALA A 807 -20.19 -12.53 -18.83
C ALA A 807 -21.49 -12.05 -19.51
N GLY A 808 -21.39 -11.27 -20.60
CA GLY A 808 -22.54 -10.60 -21.21
C GLY A 808 -23.22 -9.60 -20.26
N THR A 809 -24.53 -9.40 -20.39
CA THR A 809 -25.28 -8.44 -19.56
C THR A 809 -25.39 -8.90 -18.10
N ILE A 810 -24.58 -8.31 -17.22
CA ILE A 810 -24.63 -8.56 -15.77
C ILE A 810 -25.80 -7.78 -15.18
N ARG A 811 -26.71 -8.45 -14.47
CA ARG A 811 -27.90 -7.83 -13.84
C ARG A 811 -27.80 -7.88 -12.31
N LEU A 812 -27.97 -6.73 -11.69
CA LEU A 812 -28.00 -6.50 -10.24
C LEU A 812 -29.38 -5.93 -9.87
N ASN A 813 -29.58 -5.42 -8.65
CA ASN A 813 -30.91 -5.03 -8.18
C ASN A 813 -31.44 -3.73 -8.81
N ASP A 814 -30.59 -2.70 -8.90
CA ASP A 814 -30.92 -1.36 -9.39
C ASP A 814 -30.25 -1.02 -10.73
N VAL A 815 -29.22 -1.80 -11.11
CA VAL A 815 -28.45 -1.59 -12.34
C VAL A 815 -28.22 -2.89 -13.14
N ALA A 816 -27.97 -2.71 -14.43
CA ALA A 816 -27.36 -3.73 -15.28
C ALA A 816 -26.16 -3.14 -16.02
N ILE A 817 -25.16 -3.98 -16.29
CA ILE A 817 -23.90 -3.60 -16.94
C ILE A 817 -23.76 -4.44 -18.21
N ASP A 818 -23.61 -3.78 -19.35
CA ASP A 818 -23.09 -4.36 -20.58
C ASP A 818 -21.68 -3.81 -20.82
N SER A 819 -20.73 -4.64 -21.23
CA SER A 819 -19.40 -4.18 -21.62
C SER A 819 -18.82 -5.00 -22.77
N ARG A 820 -18.11 -4.31 -23.67
CA ARG A 820 -17.29 -4.89 -24.74
C ARG A 820 -15.80 -4.91 -24.37
N ASN A 821 -15.44 -4.46 -23.16
CA ASN A 821 -14.09 -4.66 -22.62
C ASN A 821 -13.90 -6.12 -22.19
N ALA A 822 -12.93 -6.80 -22.79
CA ALA A 822 -12.56 -8.17 -22.42
C ALA A 822 -12.20 -8.33 -20.93
N TYR A 823 -11.67 -7.28 -20.29
CA TYR A 823 -11.44 -7.17 -18.86
C TYR A 823 -11.65 -5.74 -18.38
N GLY A 824 -12.18 -5.58 -17.16
CA GLY A 824 -12.26 -4.28 -16.48
C GLY A 824 -13.09 -4.33 -15.20
N SER A 825 -13.57 -3.17 -14.76
CA SER A 825 -14.55 -2.99 -13.70
C SER A 825 -15.56 -1.90 -14.02
N VAL A 826 -16.74 -2.04 -13.41
CA VAL A 826 -17.75 -0.98 -13.29
C VAL A 826 -18.32 -1.06 -11.88
N LEU A 827 -18.14 -0.02 -11.07
CA LEU A 827 -18.74 0.13 -9.73
C LEU A 827 -19.64 1.36 -9.69
N VAL A 828 -20.91 1.16 -9.36
CA VAL A 828 -21.95 2.17 -9.21
C VAL A 828 -22.20 2.37 -7.72
N ILE A 829 -21.93 3.55 -7.17
CA ILE A 829 -21.99 3.83 -5.73
C ILE A 829 -22.68 5.16 -5.41
N SER A 830 -23.54 5.15 -4.40
CA SER A 830 -24.15 6.37 -3.85
C SER A 830 -23.09 7.25 -3.18
N LEU A 831 -23.05 8.54 -3.54
CA LEU A 831 -22.23 9.55 -2.86
C LEU A 831 -22.95 10.19 -1.66
N ASP A 832 -24.29 10.17 -1.65
CA ASP A 832 -25.16 10.75 -0.61
C ASP A 832 -25.42 9.80 0.59
N GLY A 833 -25.01 8.53 0.52
CA GLY A 833 -25.23 7.52 1.57
C GLY A 833 -26.58 6.80 1.52
N MET A 834 -27.48 7.21 0.62
CA MET A 834 -28.77 6.56 0.40
C MET A 834 -28.63 5.26 -0.41
N PRO A 835 -29.61 4.34 -0.37
CA PRO A 835 -29.67 3.23 -1.33
C PRO A 835 -29.70 3.74 -2.78
N LEU A 836 -29.14 3.01 -3.75
CA LEU A 836 -29.14 3.39 -5.18
C LEU A 836 -30.58 3.58 -5.71
N ALA A 837 -31.52 2.77 -5.22
CA ALA A 837 -32.97 2.90 -5.42
C ALA A 837 -33.57 4.26 -4.98
N GLN A 838 -32.86 5.06 -4.19
CA GLN A 838 -33.35 6.31 -3.57
C GLN A 838 -32.39 7.50 -3.73
N SER A 839 -31.11 7.25 -4.01
CA SER A 839 -30.05 8.24 -4.16
C SER A 839 -30.40 9.30 -5.22
N ALA A 840 -29.86 10.50 -5.01
CA ALA A 840 -29.92 11.63 -5.93
C ALA A 840 -28.54 11.97 -6.55
N LYS A 841 -27.45 11.31 -6.11
CA LYS A 841 -26.10 11.51 -6.65
C LYS A 841 -25.27 10.22 -6.58
N ILE A 842 -25.02 9.64 -7.75
CA ILE A 842 -24.27 8.38 -7.91
C ILE A 842 -22.94 8.66 -8.63
N LEU A 843 -21.87 8.01 -8.17
CA LEU A 843 -20.64 7.83 -8.95
C LEU A 843 -20.69 6.48 -9.67
N VAL A 844 -20.52 6.49 -10.99
CA VAL A 844 -20.07 5.35 -11.76
C VAL A 844 -18.56 5.50 -11.93
N GLN A 845 -17.81 4.56 -11.37
CA GLN A 845 -16.37 4.46 -11.55
C GLN A 845 -16.06 3.22 -12.38
N THR A 846 -15.15 3.33 -13.33
CA THR A 846 -14.66 2.23 -14.15
C THR A 846 -13.17 2.03 -14.01
N GLY A 847 -12.69 0.85 -14.37
CA GLY A 847 -11.28 0.56 -14.49
C GLY A 847 -11.03 -0.40 -15.64
N THR A 848 -9.93 -0.17 -16.34
CA THR A 848 -9.34 -1.07 -17.32
C THR A 848 -7.82 -1.14 -17.05
N TRP A 849 -7.07 -1.99 -17.75
CA TRP A 849 -5.63 -2.05 -17.51
C TRP A 849 -4.87 -0.81 -17.99
N ASP A 850 -3.80 -0.47 -17.28
CA ASP A 850 -2.89 0.63 -17.57
C ASP A 850 -1.48 0.14 -17.92
N GLN A 851 -0.77 0.90 -18.74
CA GLN A 851 0.66 0.70 -19.04
C GLN A 851 1.33 2.04 -19.37
N PRO A 852 2.65 2.21 -19.20
CA PRO A 852 3.37 3.35 -19.77
C PRO A 852 3.23 3.41 -21.30
N TYR A 853 3.21 4.61 -21.88
CA TYR A 853 3.26 4.78 -23.34
C TYR A 853 4.57 4.21 -23.88
N GLY A 854 4.52 3.48 -25.00
CA GLY A 854 5.69 2.78 -25.54
C GLY A 854 6.18 1.56 -24.74
N PHE A 855 5.39 1.04 -23.78
CA PHE A 855 5.64 -0.29 -23.21
C PHE A 855 5.43 -1.38 -24.27
N GLU A 856 6.41 -2.27 -24.43
CA GLU A 856 6.42 -3.32 -25.46
C GLU A 856 6.96 -4.65 -24.93
N THR A 857 6.38 -5.76 -25.41
CA THR A 857 6.83 -7.13 -25.14
C THR A 857 6.87 -7.97 -26.41
N GLU A 858 7.79 -8.94 -26.46
CA GLU A 858 7.79 -10.03 -27.43
C GLU A 858 7.29 -11.34 -26.79
N SER A 859 6.77 -12.27 -27.59
CA SER A 859 6.28 -13.56 -27.08
C SER A 859 7.37 -14.63 -27.06
N VAL A 860 7.54 -15.29 -25.91
CA VAL A 860 8.59 -16.29 -25.65
C VAL A 860 7.95 -17.54 -25.05
N GLY A 861 7.45 -18.43 -25.90
CA GLY A 861 6.70 -19.62 -25.47
C GLY A 861 5.38 -19.24 -24.79
N GLU A 862 5.18 -19.67 -23.54
CA GLU A 862 4.03 -19.26 -22.71
C GLU A 862 4.23 -17.90 -21.99
N TYR A 863 5.39 -17.26 -22.15
CA TYR A 863 5.76 -16.02 -21.47
C TYR A 863 5.82 -14.83 -22.45
N GLN A 864 5.94 -13.63 -21.91
CA GLN A 864 6.26 -12.39 -22.60
C GLN A 864 7.62 -11.88 -22.10
N ARG A 865 8.51 -11.42 -22.99
CA ARG A 865 9.74 -10.72 -22.63
C ARG A 865 9.58 -9.23 -22.85
N ILE A 866 9.96 -8.42 -21.87
CA ILE A 866 9.96 -6.95 -21.98
C ILE A 866 11.04 -6.51 -22.96
N THR A 867 10.65 -5.76 -24.00
CA THR A 867 11.57 -5.15 -24.97
C THR A 867 11.68 -3.64 -24.76
N LYS A 868 10.63 -2.98 -24.24
CA LYS A 868 10.66 -1.58 -23.80
C LYS A 868 9.80 -1.39 -22.55
N LEU A 869 10.29 -0.64 -21.57
CA LEU A 869 9.54 -0.29 -20.34
C LEU A 869 8.50 0.83 -20.56
N GLY A 870 8.63 1.60 -21.64
CA GLY A 870 7.81 2.78 -21.90
C GLY A 870 8.04 3.94 -20.93
N GLY A 871 7.16 4.94 -20.97
CA GLY A 871 7.21 6.11 -20.09
C GLY A 871 5.93 6.95 -20.11
N TYR A 872 6.09 8.27 -20.00
CA TYR A 872 4.99 9.24 -20.03
C TYR A 872 4.35 9.33 -21.43
N PRO A 873 3.02 9.51 -21.51
CA PRO A 873 2.02 9.45 -20.44
C PRO A 873 1.63 8.01 -20.10
N THR A 874 0.91 7.81 -19.00
CA THR A 874 0.27 6.50 -18.76
C THR A 874 -0.82 6.31 -19.79
N ASN A 875 -0.91 5.14 -20.40
CA ASN A 875 -1.96 4.74 -21.35
C ASN A 875 -2.97 3.84 -20.64
N VAL A 876 -4.26 4.16 -20.75
CA VAL A 876 -5.36 3.39 -20.16
C VAL A 876 -6.23 2.83 -21.28
N ARG A 877 -6.59 1.56 -21.22
CA ARG A 877 -7.41 0.92 -22.27
C ARG A 877 -8.79 1.60 -22.33
N GLU A 878 -9.26 1.94 -23.52
CA GLU A 878 -10.54 2.66 -23.70
C GLU A 878 -11.71 1.93 -23.00
N VAL A 879 -12.58 2.72 -22.35
CA VAL A 879 -13.78 2.21 -21.67
C VAL A 879 -14.89 1.98 -22.69
N ASP A 880 -15.43 0.78 -22.75
CA ASP A 880 -16.50 0.39 -23.65
C ASP A 880 -17.58 -0.39 -22.86
N ALA A 881 -18.39 0.37 -22.13
CA ALA A 881 -19.45 -0.15 -21.28
C ALA A 881 -20.67 0.77 -21.24
N THR A 882 -21.84 0.15 -21.12
CA THR A 882 -23.12 0.83 -20.87
C THR A 882 -23.61 0.45 -19.48
N VAL A 883 -23.96 1.44 -18.66
CA VAL A 883 -24.68 1.22 -17.40
C VAL A 883 -26.14 1.56 -17.60
N HIS A 884 -26.99 0.59 -17.28
CA HIS A 884 -28.43 0.72 -17.29
C HIS A 884 -28.94 0.84 -15.86
N PHE A 885 -29.89 1.73 -15.62
CA PHE A 885 -30.48 2.00 -14.32
C PHE A 885 -31.99 1.76 -14.38
N THR A 886 -32.55 1.12 -13.35
CA THR A 886 -34.01 0.94 -13.20
C THR A 886 -34.77 2.25 -13.00
N ARG A 887 -34.07 3.35 -12.66
CA ARG A 887 -34.64 4.66 -12.34
C ARG A 887 -34.31 5.73 -13.40
N PRO A 888 -35.19 6.75 -13.56
CA PRO A 888 -34.93 7.88 -14.43
C PRO A 888 -33.90 8.85 -13.82
N TRP A 889 -32.81 9.08 -14.55
CA TRP A 889 -31.81 10.12 -14.29
C TRP A 889 -31.93 11.25 -15.31
N LYS A 890 -31.45 12.44 -14.97
CA LYS A 890 -31.54 13.64 -15.82
C LYS A 890 -30.23 13.95 -16.53
N GLN A 891 -29.11 13.65 -15.89
CA GLN A 891 -27.79 14.06 -16.39
C GLN A 891 -26.73 13.04 -15.97
N ALA A 892 -25.85 12.71 -16.92
CA ALA A 892 -24.54 12.13 -16.63
C ALA A 892 -23.46 13.17 -16.96
N ARG A 893 -22.46 13.30 -16.08
CA ARG A 893 -21.34 14.26 -16.19
C ARG A 893 -20.01 13.55 -16.02
N VAL A 894 -19.04 13.90 -16.86
CA VAL A 894 -17.67 13.37 -16.79
C VAL A 894 -16.85 14.17 -15.77
N LEU A 895 -15.96 13.49 -15.05
CA LEU A 895 -14.93 14.12 -14.23
C LEU A 895 -13.56 13.91 -14.87
N ASP A 896 -12.60 14.78 -14.57
CA ASP A 896 -11.21 14.60 -15.01
C ASP A 896 -10.49 13.49 -14.23
N GLY A 897 -9.22 13.22 -14.57
CA GLY A 897 -8.46 12.16 -13.91
C GLY A 897 -8.17 12.41 -12.42
N ASN A 898 -8.31 13.65 -11.94
CA ASN A 898 -8.28 13.99 -10.51
C ASN A 898 -9.68 13.91 -9.86
N GLY A 899 -10.71 13.52 -10.61
CA GLY A 899 -12.10 13.42 -10.17
C GLY A 899 -12.81 14.76 -10.02
N ASP A 900 -12.31 15.84 -10.62
CA ASP A 900 -12.95 17.16 -10.56
C ASP A 900 -13.88 17.39 -11.77
N TRP A 901 -14.91 18.22 -11.59
CA TRP A 901 -15.95 18.44 -12.60
C TRP A 901 -15.41 18.99 -13.94
N GLN A 902 -15.73 18.31 -15.04
CA GLN A 902 -15.61 18.88 -16.38
C GLN A 902 -16.89 19.59 -16.83
N ASP A 903 -16.78 20.43 -17.86
CA ASP A 903 -17.92 20.94 -18.63
C ASP A 903 -18.27 19.96 -19.78
N ARG A 904 -18.44 18.68 -19.40
CA ARG A 904 -18.70 17.57 -20.31
C ARG A 904 -19.82 16.70 -19.77
N THR A 905 -20.86 16.54 -20.58
CA THR A 905 -22.02 15.70 -20.29
C THR A 905 -22.03 14.45 -21.17
N VAL A 906 -22.76 13.43 -20.72
CA VAL A 906 -22.98 12.18 -21.43
C VAL A 906 -24.48 12.01 -21.64
N PRO A 907 -24.97 11.63 -22.84
CA PRO A 907 -26.39 11.41 -23.09
C PRO A 907 -26.98 10.32 -22.17
N VAL A 908 -28.17 10.60 -21.62
CA VAL A 908 -28.94 9.65 -20.80
C VAL A 908 -30.12 9.13 -21.63
N THR A 909 -29.97 7.96 -22.22
CA THR A 909 -30.90 7.39 -23.20
C THR A 909 -32.12 6.78 -22.51
N GLU A 910 -33.30 6.90 -23.14
CA GLU A 910 -34.56 6.31 -22.66
C GLU A 910 -34.69 4.83 -23.04
N MET A 911 -35.14 3.99 -22.11
CA MET A 911 -35.47 2.59 -22.37
C MET A 911 -36.81 2.22 -21.74
N LYS A 912 -37.46 1.19 -22.29
CA LYS A 912 -38.77 0.68 -21.83
C LYS A 912 -38.83 0.33 -20.33
N TRP A 913 -37.68 0.12 -19.69
CA TRP A 913 -37.52 -0.34 -18.31
C TRP A 913 -36.58 0.54 -17.46
N GLY A 914 -36.17 1.72 -17.94
CA GLY A 914 -35.20 2.55 -17.23
C GLY A 914 -34.48 3.58 -18.09
N ARG A 915 -33.24 3.92 -17.70
CA ARG A 915 -32.32 4.76 -18.47
C ARG A 915 -31.00 4.05 -18.71
N SER A 916 -30.28 4.42 -19.76
CA SER A 916 -28.92 3.94 -20.03
C SER A 916 -27.94 5.10 -20.24
N VAL A 917 -26.71 4.88 -19.80
CA VAL A 917 -25.57 5.79 -19.99
C VAL A 917 -24.45 4.97 -20.61
N GLN A 918 -24.10 5.29 -21.86
CA GLN A 918 -22.86 4.80 -22.47
C GLN A 918 -21.71 5.58 -21.85
N LEU A 919 -20.77 4.90 -21.22
CA LEU A 919 -19.68 5.56 -20.51
C LEU A 919 -18.68 6.20 -21.50
N PRO A 920 -18.03 7.32 -21.13
CA PRO A 920 -17.02 7.96 -21.97
C PRO A 920 -15.82 7.03 -22.17
N THR A 921 -15.29 6.95 -23.39
CA THR A 921 -14.19 6.03 -23.73
C THR A 921 -12.86 6.38 -23.06
N ASP A 922 -12.74 7.62 -22.62
CA ASP A 922 -11.52 8.32 -22.22
C ASP A 922 -11.55 8.88 -20.78
N ALA A 923 -12.48 8.41 -19.93
CA ALA A 923 -12.55 8.83 -18.53
C ALA A 923 -13.07 7.71 -17.60
N ILE A 924 -12.49 7.63 -16.39
CA ILE A 924 -12.80 6.58 -15.41
C ILE A 924 -13.90 6.94 -14.39
N TYR A 925 -14.38 8.19 -14.41
CA TYR A 925 -15.40 8.68 -13.48
C TYR A 925 -16.56 9.37 -14.22
N THR A 926 -17.79 8.94 -13.94
CA THR A 926 -19.02 9.60 -14.40
C THR A 926 -19.99 9.76 -13.24
N VAL A 927 -20.49 10.97 -13.00
CA VAL A 927 -21.51 11.24 -11.97
C VAL A 927 -22.89 11.33 -12.61
N VAL A 928 -23.87 10.66 -12.01
CA VAL A 928 -25.25 10.58 -12.48
C VAL A 928 -26.19 11.23 -11.45
N GLN A 929 -27.09 12.10 -11.93
CA GLN A 929 -28.00 12.96 -11.16
C GLN A 929 -29.25 13.40 -11.97
#